data_AF-A0AAN4T7U6-F1
#
_entry.id   AF-A0AAN4T7U6-F1
#
_cell.length_a   1.000
_cell.length_b   1.000
_cell.length_c   1.000
_cell.angle_alpha   90.00
_cell.angle_beta   90.00
_cell.angle_gamma   90.00
#
_symmetry.space_group_name_H-M   'P 1'
#
loop_
_entity.id
_entity.type
_entity.pdbx_description
1 polymer ?
#
loop_
_entity_poly.entity_id
_entity_poly.type
_entity_poly.pdbx_seq_one_letter_code
_entity_poly.pdbx_strand_id
1 'polypeptide(L)'
;MPGEVIDTPNPQALPSHIPDVVEQLQVKLDLTSLEQPACDALFKFRRAASYIAAAMIFLQDNVLLKRNLTHDDIKPRLLGHWGTCPGLILVYSHLNYLIKTRDLDMLYVVGPGHGAPAILASLWLEGSLEKFYPDYSRNAEGLRNLISTFSTTAGLPSHINAETPGAIHEGGELGYALAVSFGAVMDNPDLIVACVVGDGEAESGPTATSWHAIKYIDPAESGAVLPILHLNGFKISERTIFGCMDDRELISLFTGYGYQVRIVQDLNDIDTDLHRSMTWAVDEIHKIQQAARSGKPILKPRWPLLILRTPKGWSGPKKLHCQFIEGSFHSHQVPLPKAKEDKEELQALEDWLSSYGPNELFKENGDIIDEIKSVIPSEDSKKLGQRVEAYKAYVPPNLPDWRKFAVDKGSQESAMKVTGKLIDEVFQLNPHSVRLFSPDELESNKLSAALDRTGRNFQWDQFSNARGGRVIEVLSEHMCQGFLQGYTLTGRTGIFPSYESFLGIIHTMMVQYAKFIKMALETMWHRDVASINYIETSTWTRQEHNGFSHQNPSFIGAVLKLKPTAARVYLPPDANTFLTTLHHCLKSKNYINLMVGSKQPTPVYLTPEEAESHCRAGASIWRFCSTDNGLDPDVVLVGIGVEVMFEVISAAAILRKRCPELRVRVINVTDLMILENEGAHPHALTTEAFDNLFTYDKPIHFNYHGYATELQGLLFGRPRLERVTINGYMEEGSTTTPFDMMIVNKTSRFHVAQAALRGAARRNESVRVRQQELYTELNHNIAETKKYIIENRKELVLAGQLEIQVAPRPLPQPLKRDRGAPRPYVIGANFPTDAMDISPESQKLSQTDAARDDQIAASSQPTNVTSIPNGRDLGAIPAQPLNRIEWSLREAGLRLTHSLLAKRVHGCRHGALKAVNICRWIGSMLVQAKRAD
;
A
#
# COMPACT_ATOMS: atom_id res chain seq x y z
N MET A 1 -40.54 -6.63 -12.57
CA MET A 1 -40.17 -5.87 -13.78
C MET A 1 -39.23 -6.75 -14.59
N PRO A 2 -39.19 -6.67 -15.93
CA PRO A 2 -38.05 -7.19 -16.69
C PRO A 2 -36.75 -6.46 -16.24
N GLY A 3 -35.59 -7.04 -16.56
CA GLY A 3 -34.31 -6.35 -16.39
C GLY A 3 -34.15 -5.20 -17.41
N GLU A 4 -33.06 -4.45 -17.31
CA GLU A 4 -32.67 -3.47 -18.34
C GLU A 4 -32.53 -4.17 -19.70
N VAL A 5 -33.16 -3.61 -20.73
CA VAL A 5 -33.11 -4.13 -22.11
C VAL A 5 -32.36 -3.12 -22.97
N ILE A 6 -31.17 -3.49 -23.43
CA ILE A 6 -30.42 -2.74 -24.44
C ILE A 6 -31.04 -3.05 -25.80
N ASP A 7 -31.91 -2.16 -26.28
CA ASP A 7 -32.67 -2.28 -27.52
C ASP A 7 -31.91 -1.74 -28.75
N THR A 8 -30.86 -0.95 -28.53
CA THR A 8 -29.94 -0.43 -29.55
C THR A 8 -28.49 -0.48 -29.03
N PRO A 9 -27.49 -0.83 -29.86
CA PRO A 9 -26.09 -0.80 -29.45
C PRO A 9 -25.57 0.64 -29.34
N ASN A 10 -24.69 0.88 -28.36
CA ASN A 10 -24.10 2.19 -28.06
C ASN A 10 -25.16 3.30 -27.91
N PRO A 11 -26.15 3.14 -27.01
CA PRO A 11 -27.24 4.11 -26.85
C PRO A 11 -26.68 5.47 -26.43
N GLN A 12 -27.13 6.53 -27.11
CA GLN A 12 -26.69 7.89 -26.80
C GLN A 12 -27.15 8.34 -25.40
N ALA A 13 -26.54 9.41 -24.90
CA ALA A 13 -27.07 10.16 -23.76
C ALA A 13 -28.40 10.82 -24.13
N LEU A 14 -29.25 11.08 -23.13
CA LEU A 14 -30.40 11.95 -23.32
C LEU A 14 -29.92 13.42 -23.27
N PRO A 15 -30.47 14.33 -24.09
CA PRO A 15 -30.02 15.72 -24.10
C PRO A 15 -30.32 16.39 -22.76
N SER A 16 -29.29 16.98 -22.15
CA SER A 16 -29.38 17.75 -20.91
C SER A 16 -30.10 19.10 -21.12
N HIS A 17 -30.26 19.85 -20.03
CA HIS A 17 -30.77 21.24 -20.06
C HIS A 17 -29.64 22.29 -19.98
N ILE A 18 -28.38 21.89 -20.22
CA ILE A 18 -27.25 22.82 -20.25
C ILE A 18 -27.27 23.60 -21.57
N PRO A 19 -27.07 24.94 -21.58
CA PRO A 19 -27.13 25.73 -22.81
C PRO A 19 -26.00 25.41 -23.80
N ASP A 20 -26.34 25.37 -25.10
CA ASP A 20 -25.45 24.97 -26.22
C ASP A 20 -24.20 25.84 -26.37
N VAL A 21 -24.18 27.04 -25.77
CA VAL A 21 -22.98 27.90 -25.71
C VAL A 21 -21.79 27.20 -25.03
N VAL A 22 -22.05 26.20 -24.17
CA VAL A 22 -21.01 25.35 -23.55
C VAL A 22 -20.21 24.57 -24.60
N GLU A 23 -20.79 24.20 -25.75
CA GLU A 23 -20.07 23.49 -26.81
C GLU A 23 -18.95 24.33 -27.46
N GLN A 24 -18.93 25.65 -27.21
CA GLN A 24 -17.85 26.55 -27.63
C GLN A 24 -16.60 26.41 -26.75
N LEU A 25 -16.71 25.74 -25.60
CA LEU A 25 -15.59 25.41 -24.70
C LEU A 25 -14.89 24.10 -25.09
N GLN A 26 -15.46 23.34 -26.04
CA GLN A 26 -14.86 22.14 -26.62
C GLN A 26 -13.72 22.51 -27.56
N VAL A 27 -12.64 21.74 -27.52
CA VAL A 27 -11.56 21.83 -28.50
C VAL A 27 -12.02 21.18 -29.81
N LYS A 28 -12.10 22.01 -30.85
CA LYS A 28 -12.42 21.62 -32.23
C LYS A 28 -11.14 21.77 -33.06
N LEU A 29 -10.75 20.72 -33.77
CA LEU A 29 -9.52 20.63 -34.55
C LEU A 29 -9.85 20.49 -36.03
N ASP A 30 -8.96 20.98 -36.90
CA ASP A 30 -9.01 20.67 -38.32
C ASP A 30 -8.45 19.25 -38.53
N LEU A 31 -9.32 18.30 -38.88
CA LEU A 31 -8.97 16.90 -39.04
C LEU A 31 -8.47 16.62 -40.46
N THR A 32 -7.33 17.22 -40.80
CA THR A 32 -6.55 16.81 -41.99
C THR A 32 -6.16 15.34 -41.82
N SER A 33 -6.59 14.46 -42.72
CA SER A 33 -6.31 13.01 -42.67
C SER A 33 -4.82 12.69 -42.49
N LEU A 34 -4.54 11.53 -41.90
CA LEU A 34 -3.19 10.95 -41.87
C LEU A 34 -2.68 10.63 -43.28
N GLU A 35 -1.36 10.58 -43.45
CA GLU A 35 -0.78 9.99 -44.66
C GLU A 35 -1.20 8.52 -44.75
N GLN A 36 -1.68 8.09 -45.92
CA GLN A 36 -2.27 6.75 -46.11
C GLN A 36 -1.38 5.61 -45.56
N PRO A 37 -0.05 5.57 -45.76
CA PRO A 37 0.79 4.49 -45.23
C PRO A 37 0.79 4.42 -43.69
N ALA A 38 0.67 5.56 -43.00
CA ALA A 38 0.59 5.61 -41.54
C ALA A 38 -0.79 5.17 -41.05
N CYS A 39 -1.87 5.58 -41.73
CA CYS A 39 -3.23 5.13 -41.44
C CYS A 39 -3.37 3.60 -41.62
N ASP A 40 -2.88 3.07 -42.74
CA ASP A 40 -2.86 1.64 -43.04
C ASP A 40 -2.05 0.84 -41.99
N ALA A 41 -0.88 1.37 -41.58
CA ALA A 41 -0.02 0.75 -40.58
C ALA A 41 -0.67 0.72 -39.18
N LEU A 42 -1.31 1.83 -38.76
CA LEU A 42 -2.10 1.89 -37.52
C LEU A 42 -3.26 0.90 -37.57
N PHE A 43 -4.05 0.89 -38.64
CA PHE A 43 -5.17 -0.04 -38.83
C PHE A 43 -4.73 -1.51 -38.78
N LYS A 44 -3.60 -1.85 -39.44
CA LYS A 44 -2.97 -3.18 -39.38
C LYS A 44 -2.50 -3.53 -37.97
N PHE A 45 -1.86 -2.60 -37.23
CA PHE A 45 -1.49 -2.81 -35.81
C PHE A 45 -2.73 -3.09 -34.97
N ARG A 46 -3.78 -2.26 -35.08
CA ARG A 46 -5.02 -2.43 -34.30
C ARG A 46 -5.71 -3.76 -34.58
N ARG A 47 -5.77 -4.20 -35.85
CA ARG A 47 -6.28 -5.53 -36.23
C ARG A 47 -5.45 -6.66 -35.66
N ALA A 48 -4.11 -6.59 -35.72
CA ALA A 48 -3.22 -7.61 -35.19
C ALA A 48 -3.35 -7.71 -33.66
N ALA A 49 -3.33 -6.58 -32.95
CA ALA A 49 -3.49 -6.56 -31.50
C ALA A 49 -4.88 -7.08 -31.08
N SER A 50 -5.95 -6.69 -31.78
CA SER A 50 -7.31 -7.17 -31.49
C SER A 50 -7.48 -8.66 -31.77
N TYR A 51 -6.84 -9.19 -32.82
CA TYR A 51 -6.80 -10.63 -33.09
C TYR A 51 -6.14 -11.40 -31.94
N ILE A 52 -4.93 -10.99 -31.52
CA ILE A 52 -4.18 -11.65 -30.44
C ILE A 52 -4.92 -11.52 -29.09
N ALA A 53 -5.49 -10.34 -28.81
CA ALA A 53 -6.27 -10.08 -27.61
C ALA A 53 -7.56 -10.91 -27.54
N ALA A 54 -8.26 -11.08 -28.66
CA ALA A 54 -9.41 -11.99 -28.74
C ALA A 54 -8.95 -13.45 -28.62
N ALA A 55 -7.97 -13.89 -29.41
CA ALA A 55 -7.46 -15.26 -29.41
C ALA A 55 -6.98 -15.72 -28.03
N MET A 56 -6.30 -14.85 -27.25
CA MET A 56 -5.88 -15.14 -25.87
C MET A 56 -7.04 -15.58 -24.96
N ILE A 57 -8.26 -15.06 -25.16
CA ILE A 57 -9.42 -15.42 -24.33
C ILE A 57 -9.94 -16.84 -24.65
N PHE A 58 -9.79 -17.29 -25.92
CA PHE A 58 -10.45 -18.49 -26.42
C PHE A 58 -9.53 -19.65 -26.81
N LEU A 59 -8.41 -19.43 -27.50
CA LEU A 59 -7.68 -20.48 -28.21
C LEU A 59 -6.57 -21.13 -27.38
N GLN A 60 -6.51 -22.46 -27.41
CA GLN A 60 -5.39 -23.28 -26.91
C GLN A 60 -4.58 -23.96 -28.03
N ASP A 61 -5.16 -24.12 -29.22
CA ASP A 61 -4.47 -24.53 -30.46
C ASP A 61 -4.98 -23.69 -31.65
N ASN A 62 -4.43 -23.88 -32.85
CA ASN A 62 -4.84 -23.22 -34.09
C ASN A 62 -4.75 -21.68 -34.02
N VAL A 63 -3.76 -21.19 -33.25
CA VAL A 63 -3.57 -19.76 -32.87
C VAL A 63 -3.28 -18.79 -34.03
N LEU A 64 -3.16 -19.29 -35.25
CA LEU A 64 -2.97 -18.53 -36.50
C LEU A 64 -4.13 -18.75 -37.50
N LEU A 65 -5.18 -19.47 -37.09
CA LEU A 65 -6.39 -19.77 -37.87
C LEU A 65 -6.08 -20.40 -39.26
N LYS A 66 -5.13 -21.35 -39.29
CA LYS A 66 -4.67 -22.04 -40.52
C LYS A 66 -5.65 -23.11 -41.03
N ARG A 67 -6.65 -23.46 -40.23
CA ARG A 67 -7.80 -24.32 -40.54
C ARG A 67 -9.02 -23.80 -39.79
N ASN A 68 -10.22 -24.25 -40.17
CA ASN A 68 -11.43 -24.00 -39.38
C ASN A 68 -11.26 -24.45 -37.92
N LEU A 69 -11.94 -23.74 -37.02
CA LEU A 69 -11.94 -24.02 -35.59
C LEU A 69 -12.69 -25.32 -35.28
N THR A 70 -12.20 -26.03 -34.28
CA THR A 70 -12.94 -27.10 -33.61
C THR A 70 -13.14 -26.76 -32.14
N HIS A 71 -14.06 -27.44 -31.46
CA HIS A 71 -14.21 -27.28 -30.00
C HIS A 71 -12.95 -27.69 -29.22
N ASP A 72 -12.02 -28.45 -29.81
CA ASP A 72 -10.73 -28.81 -29.21
C ASP A 72 -9.69 -27.68 -29.30
N ASP A 73 -9.85 -26.74 -30.24
CA ASP A 73 -9.03 -25.51 -30.30
C ASP A 73 -9.36 -24.56 -29.14
N ILE A 74 -10.51 -24.72 -28.49
CA ILE A 74 -11.02 -23.80 -27.46
C ILE A 74 -10.58 -24.22 -26.06
N LYS A 75 -10.07 -23.28 -25.27
CA LYS A 75 -9.66 -23.47 -23.86
C LYS A 75 -10.80 -24.07 -23.02
N PRO A 76 -10.53 -25.03 -22.12
CA PRO A 76 -11.54 -25.63 -21.23
C PRO A 76 -12.15 -24.65 -20.22
N ARG A 77 -11.53 -23.47 -20.03
CA ARG A 77 -12.04 -22.35 -19.24
C ARG A 77 -11.72 -21.06 -19.97
N LEU A 78 -12.76 -20.32 -20.37
CA LEU A 78 -12.64 -19.01 -20.99
C LEU A 78 -12.44 -17.96 -19.88
N LEU A 79 -11.36 -17.20 -19.94
CA LEU A 79 -10.97 -16.22 -18.91
C LEU A 79 -10.33 -14.99 -19.58
N GLY A 80 -10.73 -13.80 -19.12
CA GLY A 80 -10.29 -12.52 -19.67
C GLY A 80 -11.46 -11.55 -19.90
N HIS A 81 -11.14 -10.37 -20.42
CA HIS A 81 -12.11 -9.31 -20.71
C HIS A 81 -11.89 -8.78 -22.13
N TRP A 82 -12.96 -8.73 -22.93
CA TRP A 82 -12.92 -8.13 -24.26
C TRP A 82 -13.27 -6.63 -24.23
N GLY A 83 -14.29 -6.24 -23.48
CA GLY A 83 -15.02 -4.98 -23.71
C GLY A 83 -14.20 -3.68 -23.72
N THR A 84 -13.09 -3.60 -22.95
CA THR A 84 -12.20 -2.42 -22.93
C THR A 84 -11.07 -2.49 -23.98
N CYS A 85 -10.67 -3.70 -24.37
CA CYS A 85 -9.45 -3.95 -25.14
C CYS A 85 -9.31 -3.16 -26.46
N PRO A 86 -10.36 -3.01 -27.30
CA PRO A 86 -10.26 -2.24 -28.56
C PRO A 86 -9.83 -0.78 -28.37
N GLY A 87 -10.31 -0.12 -27.31
CA GLY A 87 -9.94 1.26 -26.98
C GLY A 87 -8.52 1.37 -26.43
N LEU A 88 -8.10 0.40 -25.61
CA LEU A 88 -6.73 0.33 -25.09
C LEU A 88 -5.71 0.08 -26.20
N ILE A 89 -6.03 -0.79 -27.17
CA ILE A 89 -5.24 -1.06 -28.38
C ILE A 89 -5.14 0.18 -29.26
N LEU A 90 -6.26 0.87 -29.48
CA LEU A 90 -6.30 2.13 -30.22
C LEU A 90 -5.34 3.16 -29.59
N VAL A 91 -5.46 3.41 -28.29
CA VAL A 91 -4.55 4.32 -27.56
C VAL A 91 -3.09 3.86 -27.67
N TYR A 92 -2.78 2.59 -27.41
CA TYR A 92 -1.41 2.06 -27.46
C TYR A 92 -0.77 2.27 -28.84
N SER A 93 -1.49 1.92 -29.91
CA SER A 93 -1.00 2.05 -31.30
C SER A 93 -0.65 3.50 -31.68
N HIS A 94 -1.48 4.45 -31.23
CA HIS A 94 -1.26 5.88 -31.48
C HIS A 94 -0.15 6.47 -30.63
N LEU A 95 -0.02 6.05 -29.36
CA LEU A 95 1.11 6.44 -28.51
C LEU A 95 2.44 5.97 -29.12
N ASN A 96 2.52 4.73 -29.61
CA ASN A 96 3.73 4.22 -30.28
C ASN A 96 4.13 5.08 -31.49
N TYR A 97 3.17 5.42 -32.36
CA TYR A 97 3.43 6.26 -33.52
C TYR A 97 3.79 7.71 -33.15
N LEU A 98 3.16 8.26 -32.10
CA LEU A 98 3.43 9.60 -31.58
C LEU A 98 4.82 9.71 -30.96
N ILE A 99 5.22 8.72 -30.13
CA ILE A 99 6.59 8.59 -29.60
C ILE A 99 7.60 8.55 -30.74
N LYS A 100 7.36 7.70 -31.75
CA LYS A 100 8.26 7.54 -32.90
C LYS A 100 8.42 8.82 -33.72
N THR A 101 7.35 9.58 -33.91
CA THR A 101 7.34 10.79 -34.76
C THR A 101 7.76 12.06 -34.05
N ARG A 102 7.78 12.08 -32.71
CA ARG A 102 8.07 13.28 -31.90
C ARG A 102 9.12 13.10 -30.80
N ASP A 103 9.77 11.93 -30.72
CA ASP A 103 10.84 11.59 -29.75
C ASP A 103 10.44 11.78 -28.27
N LEU A 104 9.26 11.30 -27.91
CA LEU A 104 8.68 11.53 -26.58
C LEU A 104 9.04 10.44 -25.58
N ASP A 105 9.34 10.83 -24.34
CA ASP A 105 9.48 9.91 -23.22
C ASP A 105 8.11 9.71 -22.55
N MET A 106 7.54 8.52 -22.74
CA MET A 106 6.16 8.22 -22.34
C MET A 106 6.00 6.93 -21.55
N LEU A 107 5.17 6.98 -20.51
CA LEU A 107 4.58 5.81 -19.85
C LEU A 107 3.09 5.72 -20.17
N TYR A 108 2.56 4.50 -20.19
CA TYR A 108 1.14 4.23 -20.39
C TYR A 108 0.55 3.61 -19.12
N VAL A 109 -0.31 4.35 -18.44
CA VAL A 109 -1.05 3.88 -17.25
C VAL A 109 -2.48 3.56 -17.64
N VAL A 110 -2.92 2.36 -17.28
CA VAL A 110 -4.23 1.81 -17.65
C VAL A 110 -5.03 1.53 -16.40
N GLY A 111 -6.02 2.38 -16.12
CA GLY A 111 -6.99 2.18 -15.05
C GLY A 111 -7.90 0.97 -15.23
N PRO A 112 -8.49 0.69 -16.41
CA PRO A 112 -9.23 -0.56 -16.65
C PRO A 112 -8.28 -1.75 -16.89
N GLY A 113 -7.42 -2.06 -15.92
CA GLY A 113 -6.32 -3.04 -16.02
C GLY A 113 -6.75 -4.50 -16.18
N HIS A 114 -8.04 -4.79 -15.99
CA HIS A 114 -8.71 -6.01 -16.45
C HIS A 114 -8.62 -6.21 -17.98
N GLY A 115 -8.26 -5.17 -18.74
CA GLY A 115 -7.93 -5.19 -20.17
C GLY A 115 -6.55 -5.74 -20.54
N ALA A 116 -5.95 -6.61 -19.72
CA ALA A 116 -4.64 -7.22 -19.99
C ALA A 116 -4.46 -7.80 -21.41
N PRO A 117 -5.47 -8.43 -22.06
CA PRO A 117 -5.30 -8.93 -23.43
C PRO A 117 -4.86 -7.87 -24.43
N ALA A 118 -5.34 -6.61 -24.31
CA ALA A 118 -4.91 -5.52 -25.17
C ALA A 118 -3.44 -5.16 -24.99
N ILE A 119 -2.97 -5.13 -23.74
CA ILE A 119 -1.63 -4.67 -23.40
C ILE A 119 -0.60 -5.76 -23.69
N LEU A 120 -0.87 -7.01 -23.34
CA LEU A 120 0.00 -8.14 -23.68
C LEU A 120 0.12 -8.35 -25.19
N ALA A 121 -0.97 -8.22 -25.95
CA ALA A 121 -0.92 -8.24 -27.40
C ALA A 121 -0.06 -7.10 -27.96
N SER A 122 -0.25 -5.86 -27.47
CA SER A 122 0.50 -4.69 -27.94
C SER A 122 2.00 -4.79 -27.60
N LEU A 123 2.35 -5.27 -26.40
CA LEU A 123 3.73 -5.53 -25.95
C LEU A 123 4.44 -6.63 -26.75
N TRP A 124 3.69 -7.63 -27.24
CA TRP A 124 4.23 -8.67 -28.12
C TRP A 124 4.52 -8.11 -29.52
N LEU A 125 3.61 -7.30 -30.10
CA LEU A 125 3.86 -6.60 -31.37
C LEU A 125 5.09 -5.67 -31.26
N GLU A 126 5.17 -4.89 -30.19
CA GLU A 126 6.26 -3.95 -29.87
C GLU A 126 7.65 -4.62 -29.76
N GLY A 127 7.70 -5.93 -29.53
CA GLY A 127 8.93 -6.67 -29.23
C GLY A 127 9.44 -6.40 -27.81
N SER A 128 8.53 -6.05 -26.88
CA SER A 128 8.86 -5.76 -25.48
C SER A 128 8.62 -6.95 -24.58
N LEU A 129 7.60 -7.77 -24.87
CA LEU A 129 7.36 -8.99 -24.10
C LEU A 129 8.54 -9.97 -24.22
N GLU A 130 9.11 -10.12 -25.42
CA GLU A 130 10.23 -11.03 -25.70
C GLU A 130 11.56 -10.66 -25.01
N LYS A 131 11.77 -9.36 -24.74
CA LYS A 131 12.95 -8.85 -24.01
C LYS A 131 13.00 -9.32 -22.55
N PHE A 132 11.83 -9.47 -21.93
CA PHE A 132 11.71 -9.87 -20.53
C PHE A 132 11.32 -11.34 -20.37
N TYR A 133 10.68 -11.93 -21.39
CA TYR A 133 10.19 -13.31 -21.43
C TYR A 133 10.45 -13.93 -22.82
N PRO A 134 11.62 -14.55 -23.06
CA PRO A 134 11.99 -15.11 -24.37
C PRO A 134 11.03 -16.18 -24.93
N ASP A 135 10.30 -16.87 -24.04
CA ASP A 135 9.26 -17.85 -24.39
C ASP A 135 8.05 -17.21 -25.10
N TYR A 136 7.91 -15.88 -25.03
CA TYR A 136 6.93 -15.07 -25.77
C TYR A 136 7.60 -14.26 -26.90
N SER A 137 8.62 -14.83 -27.53
CA SER A 137 9.31 -14.26 -28.69
C SER A 137 8.39 -13.94 -29.87
N ARG A 138 8.74 -12.94 -30.71
CA ARG A 138 7.89 -12.47 -31.81
C ARG A 138 7.99 -13.36 -33.07
N ASN A 139 7.58 -14.61 -32.89
CA ASN A 139 7.47 -15.65 -33.90
C ASN A 139 6.25 -16.56 -33.62
N ALA A 140 6.01 -17.56 -34.48
CA ALA A 140 4.85 -18.43 -34.39
C ALA A 140 4.73 -19.22 -33.06
N GLU A 141 5.84 -19.65 -32.46
CA GLU A 141 5.81 -20.42 -31.20
C GLU A 141 5.65 -19.50 -29.99
N GLY A 142 6.32 -18.35 -29.95
CA GLY A 142 6.11 -17.37 -28.88
C GLY A 142 4.70 -16.75 -28.88
N LEU A 143 4.11 -16.57 -30.07
CA LEU A 143 2.70 -16.22 -30.22
C LEU A 143 1.76 -17.33 -29.71
N ARG A 144 2.07 -18.59 -30.03
CA ARG A 144 1.34 -19.77 -29.55
C ARG A 144 1.42 -19.91 -28.04
N ASN A 145 2.58 -19.68 -27.44
CA ASN A 145 2.76 -19.65 -26.00
C ASN A 145 1.92 -18.55 -25.36
N LEU A 146 1.98 -17.31 -25.87
CA LEU A 146 1.18 -16.20 -25.36
C LEU A 146 -0.33 -16.51 -25.42
N ILE A 147 -0.84 -16.91 -26.58
CA ILE A 147 -2.26 -17.19 -26.78
C ILE A 147 -2.74 -18.38 -25.93
N SER A 148 -2.05 -19.53 -26.01
CA SER A 148 -2.50 -20.75 -25.33
C SER A 148 -2.34 -20.70 -23.80
N THR A 149 -1.30 -20.03 -23.28
CA THR A 149 -1.02 -20.01 -21.82
C THR A 149 -1.68 -18.85 -21.07
N PHE A 150 -2.17 -17.80 -21.75
CA PHE A 150 -2.83 -16.66 -21.10
C PHE A 150 -3.99 -17.11 -20.17
N SER A 151 -4.00 -16.58 -18.95
CA SER A 151 -4.94 -16.92 -17.86
C SER A 151 -5.00 -18.41 -17.49
N THR A 152 -3.91 -19.16 -17.74
CA THR A 152 -3.71 -20.53 -17.23
C THR A 152 -2.68 -20.54 -16.08
N THR A 153 -2.41 -21.71 -15.50
CA THR A 153 -1.33 -21.88 -14.51
C THR A 153 0.09 -21.87 -15.10
N ALA A 154 0.22 -21.74 -16.43
CA ALA A 154 1.49 -21.81 -17.16
C ALA A 154 1.81 -20.51 -17.94
N GLY A 155 1.12 -19.40 -17.66
CA GLY A 155 1.33 -18.13 -18.35
C GLY A 155 0.69 -16.94 -17.65
N LEU A 156 0.79 -15.78 -18.31
CA LEU A 156 0.45 -14.47 -17.74
C LEU A 156 -1.04 -14.34 -17.34
N PRO A 157 -1.36 -13.62 -16.25
CA PRO A 157 -2.70 -13.53 -15.69
C PRO A 157 -3.64 -12.57 -16.45
N SER A 158 -4.90 -12.53 -16.01
CA SER A 158 -6.00 -11.80 -16.66
C SER A 158 -6.02 -10.27 -16.46
N HIS A 159 -5.09 -9.73 -15.67
CA HIS A 159 -4.98 -8.31 -15.33
C HIS A 159 -3.54 -7.84 -15.56
N ILE A 160 -3.38 -6.56 -15.94
CA ILE A 160 -2.07 -5.88 -15.94
C ILE A 160 -1.52 -5.94 -14.52
N ASN A 161 -0.22 -6.18 -14.37
CA ASN A 161 0.44 -6.33 -13.07
C ASN A 161 1.94 -6.08 -13.17
N ALA A 162 2.70 -6.34 -12.10
CA ALA A 162 4.16 -6.21 -12.10
C ALA A 162 4.93 -7.23 -12.97
N GLU A 163 4.22 -8.21 -13.55
CA GLU A 163 4.75 -9.12 -14.59
C GLU A 163 4.53 -8.57 -16.01
N THR A 164 3.79 -7.47 -16.14
CA THR A 164 3.51 -6.80 -17.41
C THR A 164 4.56 -5.70 -17.65
N PRO A 165 5.45 -5.83 -18.66
CA PRO A 165 6.45 -4.81 -18.94
C PRO A 165 5.85 -3.42 -19.16
N GLY A 166 6.47 -2.39 -18.57
CA GLY A 166 6.01 -1.00 -18.62
C GLY A 166 4.94 -0.61 -17.59
N ALA A 167 4.35 -1.55 -16.85
CA ALA A 167 3.30 -1.25 -15.87
C ALA A 167 3.85 -0.64 -14.56
N ILE A 168 3.16 0.39 -14.06
CA ILE A 168 3.32 0.94 -12.69
C ILE A 168 2.00 0.95 -11.89
N HIS A 169 0.97 0.28 -12.41
CA HIS A 169 -0.37 0.22 -11.85
C HIS A 169 -1.08 -1.07 -12.33
N GLU A 170 -1.84 -1.71 -11.45
CA GLU A 170 -2.51 -2.99 -11.73
C GLU A 170 -3.89 -2.81 -12.41
N GLY A 171 -4.64 -1.75 -12.04
CA GLY A 171 -5.98 -1.51 -12.57
C GLY A 171 -7.02 -2.60 -12.25
N GLY A 172 -6.76 -3.43 -11.24
CA GLY A 172 -7.71 -4.43 -10.70
C GLY A 172 -8.69 -3.81 -9.71
N GLU A 173 -8.17 -3.15 -8.66
CA GLU A 173 -8.96 -2.23 -7.84
C GLU A 173 -8.92 -0.85 -8.51
N LEU A 174 -10.04 -0.47 -9.13
CA LEU A 174 -10.18 0.78 -9.89
C LEU A 174 -10.17 2.02 -8.96
N GLY A 175 -9.64 3.14 -9.46
CA GLY A 175 -9.89 4.46 -8.85
C GLY A 175 -8.68 5.39 -8.72
N TYR A 176 -7.46 4.88 -8.84
CA TYR A 176 -6.25 5.63 -8.50
C TYR A 176 -5.18 5.63 -9.59
N ALA A 177 -5.48 5.09 -10.78
CA ALA A 177 -4.62 5.18 -11.97
C ALA A 177 -4.20 6.63 -12.28
N LEU A 178 -5.13 7.57 -12.14
CA LEU A 178 -4.88 9.00 -12.38
C LEU A 178 -3.93 9.59 -11.31
N ALA A 179 -4.17 9.34 -10.03
CA ALA A 179 -3.26 9.81 -8.96
C ALA A 179 -1.86 9.19 -9.07
N VAL A 180 -1.75 7.89 -9.40
CA VAL A 180 -0.46 7.23 -9.69
C VAL A 180 0.25 7.88 -10.87
N SER A 181 -0.48 8.24 -11.93
CA SER A 181 0.09 8.96 -13.08
C SER A 181 0.65 10.34 -12.70
N PHE A 182 -0.04 11.09 -11.84
CA PHE A 182 0.46 12.38 -11.35
C PHE A 182 1.65 12.23 -10.41
N GLY A 183 1.69 11.18 -9.59
CA GLY A 183 2.87 10.84 -8.79
C GLY A 183 4.10 10.50 -9.63
N ALA A 184 3.92 9.85 -10.77
CA ALA A 184 5.00 9.43 -11.67
C ALA A 184 5.68 10.60 -12.42
N VAL A 185 4.96 11.68 -12.73
CA VAL A 185 5.51 12.84 -13.47
C VAL A 185 6.11 13.94 -12.58
N MET A 186 5.82 13.94 -11.28
CA MET A 186 6.34 14.93 -10.35
C MET A 186 7.87 14.82 -10.22
N ASP A 187 8.59 15.93 -10.44
CA ASP A 187 10.05 15.99 -10.59
C ASP A 187 10.67 15.11 -11.69
N ASN A 188 9.87 14.68 -12.68
CA ASN A 188 10.36 14.07 -13.91
C ASN A 188 9.91 14.93 -15.11
N PRO A 189 10.65 16.01 -15.46
CA PRO A 189 10.14 17.11 -16.27
C PRO A 189 9.74 16.71 -17.69
N ASP A 190 10.40 15.72 -18.29
CA ASP A 190 10.23 15.40 -19.72
C ASP A 190 9.40 14.12 -19.94
N LEU A 191 8.98 13.46 -18.86
CA LEU A 191 8.04 12.33 -18.91
C LEU A 191 6.60 12.81 -19.14
N ILE A 192 5.93 12.21 -20.12
CA ILE A 192 4.47 12.30 -20.28
C ILE A 192 3.82 10.96 -19.90
N VAL A 193 2.90 10.95 -18.94
CA VAL A 193 2.09 9.75 -18.65
C VAL A 193 0.75 9.85 -19.37
N ALA A 194 0.53 8.99 -20.36
CA ALA A 194 -0.80 8.78 -20.90
C ALA A 194 -1.60 7.91 -19.92
N CYS A 195 -2.68 8.46 -19.35
CA CYS A 195 -3.49 7.77 -18.35
C CYS A 195 -4.90 7.48 -18.91
N VAL A 196 -5.18 6.24 -19.28
CA VAL A 196 -6.56 5.83 -19.59
C VAL A 196 -7.32 5.57 -18.30
N VAL A 197 -8.40 6.31 -18.11
CA VAL A 197 -9.35 6.17 -17.00
C VAL A 197 -10.63 5.55 -17.54
N GLY A 198 -11.09 4.47 -16.91
CA GLY A 198 -12.38 3.86 -17.30
C GLY A 198 -13.56 4.79 -16.96
N ASP A 199 -14.57 4.85 -17.81
CA ASP A 199 -15.79 5.63 -17.52
C ASP A 199 -16.57 5.10 -16.31
N GLY A 200 -16.49 3.80 -16.02
CA GLY A 200 -16.97 3.20 -14.77
C GLY A 200 -16.01 3.36 -13.58
N GLU A 201 -14.71 3.57 -13.83
CA GLU A 201 -13.73 3.92 -12.79
C GLU A 201 -13.87 5.39 -12.36
N ALA A 202 -14.28 6.27 -13.27
CA ALA A 202 -14.56 7.68 -13.01
C ALA A 202 -15.73 7.91 -12.04
N GLU A 203 -16.59 6.89 -11.84
CA GLU A 203 -17.65 6.90 -10.80
C GLU A 203 -17.08 6.75 -9.37
N SER A 204 -15.83 6.31 -9.21
CA SER A 204 -15.21 6.10 -7.90
C SER A 204 -14.78 7.42 -7.25
N GLY A 205 -14.95 7.51 -5.92
CA GLY A 205 -14.49 8.67 -5.13
C GLY A 205 -13.01 9.04 -5.35
N PRO A 206 -12.07 8.05 -5.35
CA PRO A 206 -10.66 8.30 -5.62
C PRO A 206 -10.39 8.93 -7.01
N THR A 207 -11.07 8.47 -8.07
CA THR A 207 -10.91 9.10 -9.40
C THR A 207 -11.57 10.48 -9.45
N ALA A 208 -12.76 10.63 -8.86
CA ALA A 208 -13.52 11.88 -8.85
C ALA A 208 -12.70 13.04 -8.27
N THR A 209 -11.94 12.81 -7.19
CA THR A 209 -11.02 13.81 -6.62
C THR A 209 -9.71 13.93 -7.42
N SER A 210 -9.20 12.84 -8.01
CA SER A 210 -7.94 12.82 -8.77
C SER A 210 -7.92 13.76 -9.99
N TRP A 211 -9.06 14.15 -10.55
CA TRP A 211 -9.16 15.21 -11.57
C TRP A 211 -8.67 16.59 -11.07
N HIS A 212 -8.46 16.77 -9.77
CA HIS A 212 -7.85 17.98 -9.22
C HIS A 212 -6.31 17.95 -9.22
N ALA A 213 -5.68 16.80 -9.52
CA ALA A 213 -4.22 16.63 -9.44
C ALA A 213 -3.40 17.56 -10.36
N ILE A 214 -3.97 18.03 -11.48
CA ILE A 214 -3.35 19.08 -12.33
C ILE A 214 -3.01 20.39 -11.60
N LYS A 215 -3.56 20.59 -10.39
CA LYS A 215 -3.33 21.77 -9.56
C LYS A 215 -2.08 21.63 -8.67
N TYR A 216 -1.45 20.45 -8.64
CA TYR A 216 -0.31 20.12 -7.76
C TYR A 216 0.96 19.67 -8.54
N ILE A 217 1.00 19.90 -9.86
CA ILE A 217 2.20 19.72 -10.69
C ILE A 217 2.68 21.06 -11.24
N ASP A 218 3.92 21.44 -10.94
CA ASP A 218 4.56 22.65 -11.47
C ASP A 218 5.26 22.33 -12.81
N PRO A 219 4.88 22.95 -13.95
CA PRO A 219 5.41 22.58 -15.27
C PRO A 219 6.91 22.89 -15.48
N ALA A 220 7.54 23.63 -14.55
CA ALA A 220 8.97 23.90 -14.59
C ALA A 220 9.82 22.69 -14.15
N GLU A 221 9.31 21.87 -13.24
CA GLU A 221 10.00 20.73 -12.60
C GLU A 221 9.34 19.37 -12.89
N SER A 222 8.03 19.36 -13.13
CA SER A 222 7.24 18.16 -13.37
C SER A 222 6.94 17.96 -14.85
N GLY A 223 6.78 16.70 -15.23
CA GLY A 223 6.20 16.27 -16.49
C GLY A 223 4.70 16.52 -16.55
N ALA A 224 4.03 15.81 -17.45
CA ALA A 224 2.60 16.00 -17.69
C ALA A 224 1.82 14.68 -17.74
N VAL A 225 0.64 14.66 -17.14
CA VAL A 225 -0.32 13.59 -17.39
C VAL A 225 -1.23 14.02 -18.54
N LEU A 226 -1.45 13.12 -19.51
CA LEU A 226 -2.50 13.23 -20.52
C LEU A 226 -3.64 12.28 -20.12
N PRO A 227 -4.73 12.77 -19.50
CA PRO A 227 -5.86 11.92 -19.13
C PRO A 227 -6.71 11.62 -20.37
N ILE A 228 -7.09 10.34 -20.50
CA ILE A 228 -7.96 9.83 -21.56
C ILE A 228 -9.13 9.13 -20.86
N LEU A 229 -10.29 9.79 -20.79
CA LEU A 229 -11.52 9.16 -20.32
C LEU A 229 -12.02 8.19 -21.40
N HIS A 230 -11.95 6.88 -21.16
CA HIS A 230 -12.43 5.86 -22.10
C HIS A 230 -13.93 5.68 -21.97
N LEU A 231 -14.67 6.56 -22.65
CA LEU A 231 -16.11 6.66 -22.66
C LEU A 231 -16.75 5.59 -23.56
N ASN A 232 -16.70 4.34 -23.09
CA ASN A 232 -17.26 3.17 -23.79
C ASN A 232 -18.73 2.89 -23.45
N GLY A 233 -19.29 3.61 -22.46
CA GLY A 233 -20.72 3.73 -22.17
C GLY A 233 -21.26 2.79 -21.09
N PHE A 234 -20.49 1.78 -20.68
CA PHE A 234 -20.97 0.68 -19.83
C PHE A 234 -19.92 0.18 -18.84
N LYS A 235 -20.37 -0.23 -17.65
CA LYS A 235 -19.54 -0.95 -16.66
C LYS A 235 -19.78 -2.47 -16.76
N ILE A 236 -19.99 -3.18 -15.65
CA ILE A 236 -20.09 -4.65 -15.65
C ILE A 236 -21.42 -5.13 -16.28
N SER A 237 -22.53 -4.50 -15.91
CA SER A 237 -23.88 -4.99 -16.17
C SER A 237 -24.93 -3.89 -16.44
N GLU A 238 -24.49 -2.65 -16.63
CA GLU A 238 -25.32 -1.45 -16.81
C GLU A 238 -24.50 -0.32 -17.47
N ARG A 239 -25.15 0.78 -17.82
CA ARG A 239 -24.47 2.01 -18.31
C ARG A 239 -23.60 2.68 -17.23
N THR A 240 -22.71 3.57 -17.66
CA THR A 240 -21.93 4.43 -16.75
C THR A 240 -22.57 5.81 -16.58
N ILE A 241 -22.33 6.48 -15.45
CA ILE A 241 -22.80 7.86 -15.19
C ILE A 241 -22.28 8.78 -16.31
N PHE A 242 -20.98 8.72 -16.60
CA PHE A 242 -20.36 9.47 -17.70
C PHE A 242 -20.91 9.04 -19.07
N GLY A 243 -21.16 7.74 -19.27
CA GLY A 243 -21.80 7.21 -20.48
C GLY A 243 -23.24 7.65 -20.68
N CYS A 244 -23.90 8.16 -19.64
CA CYS A 244 -25.25 8.75 -19.69
C CYS A 244 -25.24 10.29 -19.81
N MET A 245 -24.08 10.95 -19.66
CA MET A 245 -23.95 12.41 -19.81
C MET A 245 -23.86 12.81 -21.29
N ASP A 246 -24.48 13.94 -21.64
CA ASP A 246 -24.29 14.56 -22.95
C ASP A 246 -22.98 15.36 -23.04
N ASP A 247 -22.64 15.82 -24.26
CA ASP A 247 -21.38 16.54 -24.50
C ASP A 247 -21.32 17.83 -23.67
N ARG A 248 -22.45 18.51 -23.45
CA ARG A 248 -22.53 19.77 -22.69
C ARG A 248 -22.30 19.53 -21.20
N GLU A 249 -22.77 18.41 -20.65
CA GLU A 249 -22.46 17.97 -19.27
C GLU A 249 -20.97 17.64 -19.11
N LEU A 250 -20.41 16.82 -20.02
CA LEU A 250 -18.99 16.43 -19.99
C LEU A 250 -18.06 17.63 -20.14
N ILE A 251 -18.33 18.52 -21.10
CA ILE A 251 -17.55 19.74 -21.34
C ILE A 251 -17.65 20.69 -20.13
N SER A 252 -18.83 20.84 -19.52
CA SER A 252 -19.02 21.67 -18.32
C SER A 252 -18.17 21.16 -17.15
N LEU A 253 -18.24 19.85 -16.87
CA LEU A 253 -17.55 19.22 -15.75
C LEU A 253 -16.02 19.38 -15.85
N PHE A 254 -15.43 18.93 -16.96
CA PHE A 254 -13.97 18.96 -17.11
C PHE A 254 -13.42 20.37 -17.35
N THR A 255 -14.19 21.28 -17.96
CA THR A 255 -13.81 22.71 -18.00
C THR A 255 -13.85 23.33 -16.59
N GLY A 256 -14.84 22.99 -15.77
CA GLY A 256 -14.92 23.42 -14.36
C GLY A 256 -13.75 22.93 -13.51
N TYR A 257 -13.29 21.69 -13.73
CA TYR A 257 -12.06 21.17 -13.11
C TYR A 257 -10.78 21.84 -13.63
N GLY A 258 -10.82 22.48 -14.81
CA GLY A 258 -9.73 23.28 -15.37
C GLY A 258 -9.07 22.72 -16.62
N TYR A 259 -9.62 21.69 -17.26
CA TYR A 259 -9.04 21.09 -18.47
C TYR A 259 -9.46 21.82 -19.76
N GLN A 260 -8.74 21.58 -20.87
CA GLN A 260 -9.20 21.80 -22.24
C GLN A 260 -9.76 20.47 -22.77
N VAL A 261 -11.05 20.43 -23.14
CA VAL A 261 -11.77 19.17 -23.39
C VAL A 261 -11.84 18.87 -24.89
N ARG A 262 -11.24 17.76 -25.33
CA ARG A 262 -11.32 17.25 -26.70
C ARG A 262 -12.07 15.91 -26.72
N ILE A 263 -13.21 15.86 -27.41
CA ILE A 263 -13.98 14.60 -27.58
C ILE A 263 -13.57 13.97 -28.91
N VAL A 264 -12.98 12.77 -28.84
CA VAL A 264 -12.57 11.92 -29.96
C VAL A 264 -13.69 10.92 -30.19
N GLN A 265 -14.33 10.98 -31.37
CA GLN A 265 -15.57 10.22 -31.64
C GLN A 265 -15.91 9.97 -33.12
N ASP A 266 -15.14 10.45 -34.10
CA ASP A 266 -15.44 10.11 -35.50
C ASP A 266 -15.07 8.65 -35.78
N LEU A 267 -16.04 7.74 -35.75
CA LEU A 267 -15.81 6.31 -35.99
C LEU A 267 -15.49 5.96 -37.45
N ASN A 268 -15.54 6.92 -38.38
CA ASN A 268 -15.20 6.72 -39.79
C ASN A 268 -13.70 6.95 -40.06
N ASP A 269 -13.09 7.95 -39.41
CA ASP A 269 -11.64 8.25 -39.47
C ASP A 269 -11.08 8.47 -38.05
N ILE A 270 -11.34 7.47 -37.19
CA ILE A 270 -10.99 7.47 -35.76
C ILE A 270 -9.49 7.50 -35.50
N ASP A 271 -8.69 6.99 -36.44
CA ASP A 271 -7.25 7.05 -36.39
C ASP A 271 -6.75 8.49 -36.67
N THR A 272 -7.31 9.22 -37.64
CA THR A 272 -7.00 10.66 -37.77
C THR A 272 -7.48 11.45 -36.56
N ASP A 273 -8.73 11.25 -36.11
CA ASP A 273 -9.30 11.98 -34.96
C ASP A 273 -8.42 11.82 -33.71
N LEU A 274 -8.07 10.58 -33.34
CA LEU A 274 -7.22 10.35 -32.17
C LEU A 274 -5.80 10.87 -32.37
N HIS A 275 -5.16 10.65 -33.53
CA HIS A 275 -3.79 11.11 -33.74
C HIS A 275 -3.66 12.63 -33.68
N ARG A 276 -4.57 13.36 -34.35
CA ARG A 276 -4.61 14.83 -34.32
C ARG A 276 -4.92 15.34 -32.91
N SER A 277 -5.79 14.65 -32.18
CA SER A 277 -6.15 15.00 -30.79
C SER A 277 -5.01 14.75 -29.80
N MET A 278 -4.26 13.65 -29.91
CA MET A 278 -3.05 13.42 -29.10
C MET A 278 -1.92 14.38 -29.47
N THR A 279 -1.74 14.66 -30.76
CA THR A 279 -0.77 15.65 -31.29
C THR A 279 -1.01 17.02 -30.67
N TRP A 280 -2.24 17.53 -30.77
CA TRP A 280 -2.66 18.79 -30.15
C TRP A 280 -2.41 18.80 -28.63
N ALA A 281 -2.72 17.69 -27.94
CA ALA A 281 -2.51 17.60 -26.50
C ALA A 281 -1.02 17.69 -26.11
N VAL A 282 -0.13 17.04 -26.85
CA VAL A 282 1.33 17.18 -26.65
C VAL A 282 1.80 18.61 -26.93
N ASP A 283 1.28 19.27 -27.98
CA ASP A 283 1.64 20.66 -28.29
C ASP A 283 1.16 21.65 -27.20
N GLU A 284 -0.02 21.46 -26.61
CA GLU A 284 -0.48 22.25 -25.45
C GLU A 284 0.30 21.92 -24.16
N ILE A 285 0.70 20.67 -23.93
CA ILE A 285 1.58 20.27 -22.82
C ILE A 285 2.94 20.98 -22.93
N HIS A 286 3.60 20.89 -24.08
CA HIS A 286 4.89 21.53 -24.32
C HIS A 286 4.79 23.05 -24.21
N LYS A 287 3.71 23.67 -24.70
CA LYS A 287 3.42 25.11 -24.54
C LYS A 287 3.31 25.53 -23.06
N ILE A 288 2.64 24.74 -22.23
CA ILE A 288 2.52 25.00 -20.77
C ILE A 288 3.90 24.87 -20.09
N GLN A 289 4.64 23.81 -20.40
CA GLN A 289 5.98 23.56 -19.85
C GLN A 289 6.99 24.62 -20.30
N GLN A 290 7.05 24.98 -21.58
CA GLN A 290 7.92 26.02 -22.12
C GLN A 290 7.62 27.40 -21.51
N ALA A 291 6.35 27.73 -21.28
CA ALA A 291 5.98 28.96 -20.59
C ALA A 291 6.54 29.02 -19.16
N ALA A 292 6.40 27.94 -18.38
CA ALA A 292 6.97 27.86 -17.04
C ALA A 292 8.51 27.91 -17.06
N ARG A 293 9.15 27.07 -17.88
CA ARG A 293 10.62 26.94 -17.99
C ARG A 293 11.32 28.20 -18.54
N SER A 294 10.60 29.04 -19.29
CA SER A 294 11.09 30.36 -19.74
C SER A 294 10.86 31.50 -18.75
N GLY A 295 10.41 31.19 -17.52
CA GLY A 295 10.15 32.18 -16.47
C GLY A 295 8.89 33.03 -16.70
N LYS A 296 7.97 32.57 -17.55
CA LYS A 296 6.69 33.24 -17.87
C LYS A 296 5.52 32.26 -17.73
N PRO A 297 5.34 31.64 -16.55
CA PRO A 297 4.35 30.59 -16.34
C PRO A 297 2.92 31.06 -16.66
N ILE A 298 2.17 30.22 -17.36
CA ILE A 298 0.71 30.39 -17.51
C ILE A 298 0.08 30.07 -16.15
N LEU A 299 -0.32 31.10 -15.40
CA LEU A 299 -0.98 30.90 -14.11
C LEU A 299 -2.33 30.21 -14.31
N LYS A 300 -2.61 29.18 -13.49
CA LYS A 300 -3.78 28.28 -13.64
C LYS A 300 -3.88 27.70 -15.08
N PRO A 301 -2.87 26.95 -15.56
CA PRO A 301 -2.84 26.45 -16.93
C PRO A 301 -3.98 25.45 -17.15
N ARG A 302 -4.65 25.53 -18.32
CA ARG A 302 -5.65 24.52 -18.72
C ARG A 302 -4.96 23.39 -19.46
N TRP A 303 -4.69 22.30 -18.76
CA TRP A 303 -4.12 21.07 -19.33
C TRP A 303 -5.10 20.37 -20.28
N PRO A 304 -4.64 19.66 -21.31
CA PRO A 304 -5.52 18.90 -22.21
C PRO A 304 -6.13 17.67 -21.52
N LEU A 305 -7.33 17.30 -21.93
CA LEU A 305 -8.02 16.06 -21.56
C LEU A 305 -8.74 15.52 -22.78
N LEU A 306 -8.55 14.23 -23.06
CA LEU A 306 -9.25 13.51 -24.13
C LEU A 306 -10.43 12.74 -23.56
N ILE A 307 -11.58 12.80 -24.24
CA ILE A 307 -12.71 11.90 -24.03
C ILE A 307 -12.79 11.00 -25.25
N LEU A 308 -12.40 9.74 -25.10
CA LEU A 308 -12.38 8.75 -26.18
C LEU A 308 -13.69 7.97 -26.20
N ARG A 309 -14.61 8.33 -27.10
CA ARG A 309 -15.93 7.72 -27.23
C ARG A 309 -15.92 6.63 -28.30
N THR A 310 -15.71 5.39 -27.87
CA THR A 310 -15.68 4.19 -28.73
C THR A 310 -16.59 3.11 -28.17
N PRO A 311 -17.40 2.38 -28.96
CA PRO A 311 -18.32 1.37 -28.42
C PRO A 311 -17.61 0.31 -27.57
N LYS A 312 -18.21 -0.10 -26.45
CA LYS A 312 -17.66 -1.22 -25.66
C LYS A 312 -17.61 -2.50 -26.49
N GLY A 313 -16.47 -3.16 -26.50
CA GLY A 313 -16.24 -4.37 -27.29
C GLY A 313 -16.21 -4.16 -28.81
N TRP A 314 -15.94 -2.94 -29.28
CA TRP A 314 -15.81 -2.58 -30.70
C TRP A 314 -14.90 -3.52 -31.51
N SER A 315 -15.26 -3.78 -32.76
CA SER A 315 -14.74 -4.87 -33.61
C SER A 315 -14.96 -6.29 -33.07
N GLY A 316 -15.83 -6.44 -32.05
CA GLY A 316 -16.30 -7.73 -31.55
C GLY A 316 -17.50 -8.29 -32.31
N PRO A 317 -18.07 -9.42 -31.85
CA PRO A 317 -19.37 -9.90 -32.29
C PRO A 317 -20.43 -8.82 -32.05
N LYS A 318 -21.29 -8.54 -33.04
CA LYS A 318 -22.28 -7.45 -32.92
C LYS A 318 -23.49 -7.86 -32.07
N LYS A 319 -23.98 -9.09 -32.28
CA LYS A 319 -25.24 -9.59 -31.70
C LYS A 319 -25.19 -11.12 -31.62
N LEU A 320 -25.65 -11.71 -30.52
CA LEU A 320 -25.77 -13.16 -30.30
C LEU A 320 -27.12 -13.44 -29.64
N HIS A 321 -27.83 -14.50 -30.05
CA HIS A 321 -29.11 -14.92 -29.44
C HIS A 321 -30.10 -13.74 -29.19
N CYS A 322 -30.22 -12.82 -30.15
CA CYS A 322 -30.99 -11.57 -30.10
C CYS A 322 -30.51 -10.46 -29.12
N GLN A 323 -29.44 -10.65 -28.34
CA GLN A 323 -28.84 -9.63 -27.47
C GLN A 323 -27.66 -8.91 -28.16
N PHE A 324 -27.56 -7.59 -28.02
CA PHE A 324 -26.42 -6.82 -28.53
C PHE A 324 -25.18 -7.01 -27.64
N ILE A 325 -24.04 -7.24 -28.29
CA ILE A 325 -22.76 -7.56 -27.64
C ILE A 325 -21.82 -6.37 -27.73
N GLU A 326 -21.39 -5.98 -28.95
CA GLU A 326 -20.76 -4.68 -29.20
C GLU A 326 -21.72 -3.53 -28.84
N GLY A 327 -21.17 -2.47 -28.22
CA GLY A 327 -21.96 -1.32 -27.77
C GLY A 327 -22.88 -1.65 -26.59
N SER A 328 -22.51 -2.63 -25.77
CA SER A 328 -23.31 -3.14 -24.65
C SER A 328 -22.42 -3.69 -23.53
N PHE A 329 -22.93 -3.71 -22.30
CA PHE A 329 -22.25 -4.34 -21.16
C PHE A 329 -21.98 -5.84 -21.39
N HIS A 330 -22.77 -6.51 -22.25
CA HIS A 330 -22.57 -7.92 -22.61
C HIS A 330 -21.18 -8.23 -23.20
N SER A 331 -20.47 -7.24 -23.76
CA SER A 331 -19.08 -7.41 -24.22
C SER A 331 -18.02 -7.41 -23.11
N HIS A 332 -18.36 -7.11 -21.85
CA HIS A 332 -17.37 -6.76 -20.83
C HIS A 332 -16.38 -7.87 -20.49
N GLN A 333 -16.85 -9.10 -20.23
CA GLN A 333 -15.99 -10.26 -19.93
C GLN A 333 -15.71 -11.07 -21.20
N VAL A 334 -16.20 -12.31 -21.28
CA VAL A 334 -16.08 -13.21 -22.44
C VAL A 334 -17.35 -13.05 -23.31
N PRO A 335 -17.26 -12.54 -24.55
CA PRO A 335 -18.45 -12.29 -25.38
C PRO A 335 -19.19 -13.55 -25.86
N LEU A 336 -18.50 -14.70 -25.95
CA LEU A 336 -18.99 -15.98 -26.48
C LEU A 336 -18.74 -17.10 -25.45
N PRO A 337 -19.42 -17.08 -24.28
CA PRO A 337 -19.09 -17.90 -23.12
C PRO A 337 -19.26 -19.42 -23.32
N LYS A 338 -19.90 -19.88 -24.40
CA LYS A 338 -20.12 -21.30 -24.73
C LYS A 338 -19.41 -21.76 -26.00
N ALA A 339 -18.46 -21.01 -26.58
CA ALA A 339 -17.78 -21.41 -27.84
C ALA A 339 -17.14 -22.83 -27.83
N LYS A 340 -16.87 -23.41 -26.65
CA LYS A 340 -16.39 -24.81 -26.52
C LYS A 340 -17.51 -25.88 -26.62
N GLU A 341 -18.77 -25.52 -26.47
CA GLU A 341 -19.92 -26.45 -26.44
C GLU A 341 -20.97 -26.16 -27.53
N ASP A 342 -21.16 -24.87 -27.86
CA ASP A 342 -22.20 -24.40 -28.77
C ASP A 342 -21.62 -24.07 -30.16
N LYS A 343 -22.37 -24.41 -31.21
CA LYS A 343 -21.93 -24.26 -32.61
C LYS A 343 -22.23 -22.88 -33.20
N GLU A 344 -23.26 -22.18 -32.73
CA GLU A 344 -23.52 -20.78 -33.09
C GLU A 344 -22.40 -19.90 -32.51
N GLU A 345 -22.02 -20.15 -31.25
CA GLU A 345 -20.91 -19.43 -30.61
C GLU A 345 -19.53 -19.81 -31.17
N LEU A 346 -19.29 -21.07 -31.56
CA LEU A 346 -18.03 -21.44 -32.24
C LEU A 346 -17.90 -20.78 -33.61
N GLN A 347 -18.97 -20.76 -34.43
CA GLN A 347 -18.91 -20.10 -35.74
C GLN A 347 -18.78 -18.58 -35.58
N ALA A 348 -19.50 -17.98 -34.62
CA ALA A 348 -19.35 -16.55 -34.32
C ALA A 348 -17.93 -16.17 -33.87
N LEU A 349 -17.18 -17.09 -33.24
CA LEU A 349 -15.77 -16.92 -32.93
C LEU A 349 -14.88 -17.08 -34.16
N GLU A 350 -15.13 -18.07 -35.02
CA GLU A 350 -14.39 -18.27 -36.28
C GLU A 350 -14.55 -17.07 -37.21
N ASP A 351 -15.78 -16.60 -37.44
CA ASP A 351 -16.10 -15.45 -38.27
C ASP A 351 -15.44 -14.18 -37.72
N TRP A 352 -15.49 -13.99 -36.40
CA TRP A 352 -14.88 -12.84 -35.73
C TRP A 352 -13.35 -12.85 -35.83
N LEU A 353 -12.68 -13.96 -35.50
CA LEU A 353 -11.22 -14.06 -35.62
C LEU A 353 -10.77 -13.98 -37.09
N SER A 354 -11.54 -14.52 -38.03
CA SER A 354 -11.30 -14.40 -39.48
C SER A 354 -11.42 -12.95 -39.96
N SER A 355 -12.34 -12.16 -39.41
CA SER A 355 -12.55 -10.76 -39.81
C SER A 355 -11.33 -9.85 -39.61
N TYR A 356 -10.40 -10.23 -38.73
CA TYR A 356 -9.13 -9.52 -38.57
C TYR A 356 -8.11 -9.86 -39.67
N GLY A 357 -8.23 -11.00 -40.37
CA GLY A 357 -7.33 -11.43 -41.44
C GLY A 357 -5.90 -11.74 -40.96
N PRO A 358 -5.66 -12.73 -40.08
CA PRO A 358 -4.32 -13.03 -39.56
C PRO A 358 -3.27 -13.31 -40.65
N ASN A 359 -3.67 -13.90 -41.78
CA ASN A 359 -2.77 -14.26 -42.89
C ASN A 359 -2.16 -13.06 -43.65
N GLU A 360 -2.65 -11.82 -43.45
CA GLU A 360 -2.03 -10.60 -43.97
C GLU A 360 -1.29 -9.78 -42.90
N LEU A 361 -1.31 -10.22 -41.64
CA LEU A 361 -0.71 -9.50 -40.49
C LEU A 361 0.55 -10.20 -39.96
N PHE A 362 0.62 -11.52 -40.12
CA PHE A 362 1.75 -12.35 -39.71
C PHE A 362 2.44 -12.99 -40.93
N LYS A 363 3.77 -12.95 -40.94
CA LYS A 363 4.62 -13.64 -41.91
C LYS A 363 4.59 -15.15 -41.66
N GLU A 364 5.11 -15.96 -42.60
CA GLU A 364 5.07 -17.43 -42.49
C GLU A 364 5.78 -17.98 -41.22
N ASN A 365 6.84 -17.30 -40.76
CA ASN A 365 7.54 -17.60 -39.51
C ASN A 365 6.83 -17.08 -38.23
N GLY A 366 5.69 -16.39 -38.38
CA GLY A 366 4.91 -15.77 -37.31
C GLY A 366 5.47 -14.45 -36.74
N ASP A 367 6.49 -13.86 -37.37
CA ASP A 367 6.84 -12.44 -37.10
C ASP A 367 5.81 -11.52 -37.79
N ILE A 368 5.70 -10.28 -37.32
CA ILE A 368 4.74 -9.30 -37.86
C ILE A 368 5.24 -8.70 -39.18
N ILE A 369 4.30 -8.28 -40.04
CA ILE A 369 4.61 -7.50 -41.25
C ILE A 369 5.30 -6.16 -40.92
N ASP A 370 6.08 -5.64 -41.86
CA ASP A 370 6.98 -4.51 -41.57
C ASP A 370 6.23 -3.17 -41.54
N GLU A 371 5.03 -3.08 -42.10
CA GLU A 371 4.13 -1.93 -41.91
C GLU A 371 3.69 -1.79 -40.45
N ILE A 372 3.45 -2.89 -39.71
CA ILE A 372 3.14 -2.83 -38.28
C ILE A 372 4.37 -2.35 -37.49
N LYS A 373 5.58 -2.69 -37.93
CA LYS A 373 6.84 -2.15 -37.38
C LYS A 373 7.05 -0.67 -37.73
N SER A 374 6.42 -0.17 -38.79
CA SER A 374 6.55 1.24 -39.18
C SER A 374 5.99 2.22 -38.14
N VAL A 375 5.01 1.81 -37.32
CA VAL A 375 4.45 2.64 -36.23
C VAL A 375 5.14 2.44 -34.86
N ILE A 376 5.93 1.38 -34.67
CA ILE A 376 6.63 1.10 -33.41
C ILE A 376 7.93 1.93 -33.31
N PRO A 377 8.27 2.53 -32.14
CA PRO A 377 9.55 3.21 -31.92
C PRO A 377 10.75 2.32 -32.24
N SER A 378 11.72 2.88 -32.96
CA SER A 378 12.94 2.17 -33.37
C SER A 378 13.96 1.99 -32.25
N GLU A 379 13.94 2.87 -31.24
CA GLU A 379 14.79 2.75 -30.05
C GLU A 379 14.08 1.97 -28.95
N ASP A 380 14.73 0.92 -28.44
CA ASP A 380 14.17 0.09 -27.37
C ASP A 380 13.87 0.89 -26.10
N SER A 381 14.64 1.92 -25.76
CA SER A 381 14.41 2.82 -24.61
C SER A 381 13.18 3.73 -24.75
N LYS A 382 12.62 3.89 -25.96
CA LYS A 382 11.45 4.73 -26.21
C LYS A 382 10.13 3.92 -26.21
N LYS A 383 10.21 2.59 -26.31
CA LYS A 383 9.04 1.69 -26.28
C LYS A 383 8.34 1.72 -24.93
N LEU A 384 7.00 1.73 -24.94
CA LEU A 384 6.17 1.85 -23.74
C LEU A 384 6.46 0.70 -22.75
N GLY A 385 6.61 -0.53 -23.24
CA GLY A 385 6.93 -1.70 -22.42
C GLY A 385 8.34 -1.73 -21.84
N GLN A 386 9.22 -0.77 -22.18
CA GLN A 386 10.66 -0.84 -21.88
C GLN A 386 11.23 0.41 -21.21
N ARG A 387 10.38 1.37 -20.83
CA ARG A 387 10.77 2.55 -20.04
C ARG A 387 11.43 2.14 -18.73
N VAL A 388 12.61 2.70 -18.46
CA VAL A 388 13.38 2.39 -17.25
C VAL A 388 12.66 2.85 -15.98
N GLU A 389 11.82 3.86 -16.10
CA GLU A 389 10.93 4.41 -15.06
C GLU A 389 9.97 3.36 -14.48
N ALA A 390 9.62 2.32 -15.24
CA ALA A 390 8.68 1.30 -14.81
C ALA A 390 9.31 0.12 -14.04
N TYR A 391 10.65 -0.08 -14.12
CA TYR A 391 11.28 -1.30 -13.57
C TYR A 391 12.74 -1.16 -13.07
N LYS A 392 13.40 -0.02 -13.35
CA LYS A 392 14.83 0.20 -13.06
C LYS A 392 15.11 1.67 -12.68
N ALA A 393 14.25 2.26 -11.88
CA ALA A 393 14.23 3.70 -11.63
C ALA A 393 14.95 4.16 -10.34
N TYR A 394 15.34 3.26 -9.43
CA TYR A 394 15.67 3.63 -8.04
C TYR A 394 16.80 4.67 -7.88
N VAL A 395 16.45 5.80 -7.26
CA VAL A 395 17.34 6.88 -6.84
C VAL A 395 17.47 6.85 -5.31
N PRO A 396 18.63 6.46 -4.75
CA PRO A 396 18.83 6.50 -3.30
C PRO A 396 18.88 7.96 -2.80
N PRO A 397 18.13 8.33 -1.75
CA PRO A 397 18.17 9.69 -1.22
C PRO A 397 19.45 9.95 -0.43
N ASN A 398 20.03 11.14 -0.60
CA ASN A 398 21.18 11.64 0.14
C ASN A 398 20.73 12.16 1.51
N LEU A 399 21.00 11.42 2.60
CA LEU A 399 20.50 11.77 3.93
C LEU A 399 21.57 12.45 4.79
N PRO A 400 21.20 13.48 5.59
CA PRO A 400 22.11 14.09 6.54
C PRO A 400 22.30 13.17 7.76
N ASP A 401 23.39 13.36 8.53
CA ASP A 401 23.52 12.72 9.84
C ASP A 401 22.45 13.28 10.80
N TRP A 402 21.47 12.43 11.09
CA TRP A 402 20.32 12.73 11.94
C TRP A 402 20.69 13.19 13.36
N ARG A 403 21.90 12.85 13.85
CA ARG A 403 22.41 13.28 15.16
C ARG A 403 22.50 14.80 15.30
N LYS A 404 22.62 15.54 14.19
CA LYS A 404 22.54 17.01 14.17
C LYS A 404 21.22 17.58 14.71
N PHE A 405 20.15 16.77 14.71
CA PHE A 405 18.81 17.12 15.18
C PHE A 405 18.46 16.46 16.52
N ALA A 406 19.43 15.79 17.16
CA ALA A 406 19.26 15.11 18.43
C ALA A 406 18.83 16.06 19.56
N VAL A 407 18.21 15.47 20.58
CA VAL A 407 17.68 16.15 21.76
C VAL A 407 18.33 15.60 23.03
N ASP A 408 18.61 16.46 24.00
CA ASP A 408 19.22 16.05 25.27
C ASP A 408 18.33 15.09 26.07
N LYS A 409 18.94 14.00 26.55
CA LYS A 409 18.30 13.00 27.42
C LYS A 409 17.84 13.62 28.73
N GLY A 410 16.58 13.39 29.09
CA GLY A 410 15.90 13.96 30.26
C GLY A 410 15.11 15.26 29.98
N SER A 411 15.19 15.81 28.76
CA SER A 411 14.37 16.95 28.33
C SER A 411 12.93 16.54 27.96
N GLN A 412 12.13 17.50 27.48
CA GLN A 412 10.82 17.28 26.85
C GLN A 412 10.85 17.86 25.44
N GLU A 413 10.52 17.08 24.41
CA GLU A 413 10.40 17.58 23.02
C GLU A 413 9.38 16.76 22.23
N SER A 414 8.81 17.35 21.19
CA SER A 414 7.94 16.69 20.22
C SER A 414 8.79 15.98 19.17
N ALA A 415 8.61 14.65 19.04
CA ALA A 415 9.28 13.85 18.03
C ALA A 415 9.02 14.41 16.62
N MET A 416 7.79 14.84 16.33
CA MET A 416 7.42 15.43 15.04
C MET A 416 8.15 16.76 14.77
N LYS A 417 8.33 17.65 15.75
CA LYS A 417 9.01 18.94 15.53
C LYS A 417 10.47 18.77 15.08
N VAL A 418 11.22 17.86 15.71
CA VAL A 418 12.61 17.59 15.31
C VAL A 418 12.67 16.79 14.01
N THR A 419 11.69 15.90 13.77
CA THR A 419 11.53 15.19 12.51
C THR A 419 11.29 16.15 11.34
N GLY A 420 10.50 17.22 11.52
CA GLY A 420 10.31 18.25 10.50
C GLY A 420 11.61 18.94 10.08
N LYS A 421 12.52 19.23 11.03
CA LYS A 421 13.85 19.80 10.74
C LYS A 421 14.74 18.83 9.95
N LEU A 422 14.68 17.54 10.27
CA LEU A 422 15.37 16.50 9.52
C LEU A 422 14.82 16.39 8.08
N ILE A 423 13.49 16.46 7.92
CA ILE A 423 12.83 16.41 6.60
C ILE A 423 13.22 17.62 5.74
N ASP A 424 13.29 18.83 6.31
CA ASP A 424 13.72 20.03 5.58
C ASP A 424 15.17 19.92 5.06
N GLU A 425 16.12 19.45 5.89
CA GLU A 425 17.50 19.19 5.44
C GLU A 425 17.56 18.06 4.39
N VAL A 426 16.73 17.02 4.53
CA VAL A 426 16.57 15.99 3.48
C VAL A 426 16.06 16.60 2.18
N PHE A 427 15.11 17.54 2.21
CA PHE A 427 14.66 18.25 1.01
C PHE A 427 15.77 19.07 0.36
N GLN A 428 16.58 19.80 1.14
CA GLN A 428 17.71 20.57 0.61
C GLN A 428 18.76 19.67 -0.07
N LEU A 429 18.98 18.46 0.45
CA LEU A 429 19.90 17.48 -0.13
C LEU A 429 19.31 16.66 -1.30
N ASN A 430 18.00 16.72 -1.51
CA ASN A 430 17.27 15.90 -2.49
C ASN A 430 16.21 16.72 -3.26
N PRO A 431 16.59 17.83 -3.93
CA PRO A 431 15.65 18.78 -4.50
C PRO A 431 14.70 18.17 -5.55
N HIS A 432 15.03 17.03 -6.16
CA HIS A 432 14.18 16.35 -7.17
C HIS A 432 13.89 14.88 -6.86
N SER A 433 14.28 14.38 -5.68
CA SER A 433 14.25 12.94 -5.34
C SER A 433 13.58 12.60 -4.00
N VAL A 434 13.12 13.62 -3.22
CA VAL A 434 12.25 13.42 -2.04
C VAL A 434 11.08 14.41 -2.03
N ARG A 435 9.85 13.94 -1.73
CA ARG A 435 8.66 14.77 -1.42
C ARG A 435 7.89 14.25 -0.22
N LEU A 436 7.01 15.10 0.31
CA LEU A 436 6.01 14.78 1.33
C LEU A 436 4.60 15.06 0.82
N PHE A 437 3.68 14.13 1.04
CA PHE A 437 2.25 14.24 0.70
C PHE A 437 1.43 14.15 2.00
N SER A 438 0.59 15.14 2.32
CA SER A 438 -0.19 15.16 3.58
C SER A 438 -1.64 15.62 3.37
N PRO A 439 -2.62 15.09 4.13
CA PRO A 439 -4.03 15.33 3.85
C PRO A 439 -4.57 16.64 4.48
N ASP A 440 -3.87 17.76 4.26
CA ASP A 440 -4.09 19.07 4.92
C ASP A 440 -3.80 19.03 6.44
N GLU A 441 -2.65 18.45 6.83
CA GLU A 441 -2.33 18.16 8.22
C GLU A 441 -0.91 18.51 8.68
N LEU A 442 0.03 18.87 7.80
CA LEU A 442 1.47 18.99 8.13
C LEU A 442 1.73 19.81 9.41
N GLU A 443 1.09 20.97 9.52
CA GLU A 443 1.22 21.88 10.66
C GLU A 443 0.44 21.41 11.90
N SER A 444 -0.68 20.70 11.71
CA SER A 444 -1.40 20.03 12.80
C SER A 444 -0.54 18.93 13.41
N ASN A 445 0.12 18.13 12.57
CA ASN A 445 1.06 17.06 12.90
C ASN A 445 2.43 17.58 13.39
N LYS A 446 2.63 18.91 13.46
CA LYS A 446 3.84 19.59 13.95
C LYS A 446 5.10 19.33 13.13
N LEU A 447 4.93 18.99 11.86
CA LEU A 447 5.99 18.84 10.86
C LEU A 447 6.27 20.14 10.09
N SER A 448 5.73 21.29 10.55
CA SER A 448 5.83 22.60 9.87
C SER A 448 7.24 23.04 9.50
N ALA A 449 8.26 22.61 10.25
CA ALA A 449 9.66 22.89 9.95
C ALA A 449 10.12 22.32 8.59
N ALA A 450 9.39 21.33 8.03
CA ALA A 450 9.55 20.84 6.66
C ALA A 450 9.23 21.89 5.56
N LEU A 451 8.84 23.11 5.94
CA LEU A 451 8.64 24.27 5.07
C LEU A 451 9.65 25.40 5.35
N ASP A 452 10.61 25.23 6.27
CA ASP A 452 11.55 26.29 6.67
C ASP A 452 12.41 26.77 5.48
N ARG A 453 12.74 25.88 4.54
CA ARG A 453 13.48 26.18 3.29
C ARG A 453 12.79 25.60 2.03
N THR A 454 11.47 25.36 2.05
CA THR A 454 10.71 24.95 0.84
C THR A 454 9.22 25.29 0.91
N GLY A 455 8.56 25.38 -0.25
CA GLY A 455 7.13 25.66 -0.34
C GLY A 455 6.22 24.43 -0.38
N ARG A 456 4.91 24.70 -0.27
CA ARG A 456 3.85 23.82 -0.78
C ARG A 456 3.74 24.01 -2.30
N ASN A 457 3.54 22.94 -3.07
CA ASN A 457 3.27 23.02 -4.51
C ASN A 457 1.76 23.01 -4.78
N PHE A 458 1.17 24.18 -5.01
CA PHE A 458 -0.24 24.32 -5.39
C PHE A 458 -0.42 25.46 -6.42
N GLN A 459 -0.53 25.08 -7.69
CA GLN A 459 -0.47 25.97 -8.86
C GLN A 459 -1.71 26.86 -9.07
N TRP A 460 -2.73 26.71 -8.23
CA TRP A 460 -3.94 27.54 -8.28
C TRP A 460 -4.01 28.61 -7.18
N ASP A 461 -3.12 28.57 -6.19
CA ASP A 461 -2.90 29.63 -5.22
C ASP A 461 -1.79 30.60 -5.67
N GLN A 462 -1.96 31.88 -5.37
CA GLN A 462 -1.04 32.97 -5.76
C GLN A 462 0.22 33.08 -4.89
N PHE A 463 0.26 32.40 -3.74
CA PHE A 463 1.42 32.40 -2.84
C PHE A 463 2.35 31.20 -3.07
N SER A 464 1.85 30.14 -3.72
CA SER A 464 2.59 28.89 -4.00
C SER A 464 2.78 28.56 -5.49
N ASN A 465 2.03 29.16 -6.43
CA ASN A 465 2.19 28.86 -7.85
C ASN A 465 3.57 29.27 -8.43
N ALA A 466 4.04 28.47 -9.40
CA ALA A 466 5.33 28.63 -10.10
C ALA A 466 6.55 28.81 -9.17
N ARG A 467 6.53 28.16 -8.00
CA ARG A 467 7.59 28.22 -6.97
C ARG A 467 8.12 26.83 -6.60
N GLY A 468 7.72 25.78 -7.33
CA GLY A 468 8.05 24.39 -7.00
C GLY A 468 7.50 23.98 -5.63
N GLY A 469 8.37 23.54 -4.72
CA GLY A 469 8.03 23.17 -3.33
C GLY A 469 7.93 21.65 -3.11
N ARG A 470 8.54 21.11 -2.04
CA ARG A 470 8.63 19.64 -1.81
C ARG A 470 7.46 19.04 -1.02
N VAL A 471 6.56 19.88 -0.51
CA VAL A 471 5.32 19.45 0.14
C VAL A 471 4.15 19.59 -0.84
N ILE A 472 3.27 18.60 -0.89
CA ILE A 472 1.94 18.70 -1.49
C ILE A 472 0.91 18.39 -0.40
N GLU A 473 -0.04 19.30 -0.20
CA GLU A 473 -1.17 19.07 0.70
C GLU A 473 -2.49 19.12 -0.08
N VAL A 474 -3.31 18.10 0.12
CA VAL A 474 -4.65 17.97 -0.45
C VAL A 474 -5.46 17.08 0.47
N LEU A 475 -6.62 17.53 0.93
CA LEU A 475 -7.49 16.81 1.88
C LEU A 475 -8.14 15.59 1.20
N SER A 476 -7.31 14.57 0.96
CA SER A 476 -7.62 13.27 0.37
C SER A 476 -6.41 12.35 0.54
N GLU A 477 -6.54 11.38 1.45
CA GLU A 477 -5.55 10.33 1.70
C GLU A 477 -5.31 9.50 0.44
N HIS A 478 -6.39 9.23 -0.32
CA HIS A 478 -6.34 8.52 -1.60
C HIS A 478 -5.42 9.21 -2.62
N MET A 479 -5.47 10.54 -2.72
CA MET A 479 -4.54 11.28 -3.59
C MET A 479 -3.12 11.23 -3.06
N CYS A 480 -2.92 11.40 -1.75
CA CYS A 480 -1.59 11.30 -1.12
C CYS A 480 -0.95 9.92 -1.36
N GLN A 481 -1.71 8.83 -1.20
CA GLN A 481 -1.25 7.47 -1.47
C GLN A 481 -1.00 7.22 -2.96
N GLY A 482 -1.87 7.72 -3.86
CA GLY A 482 -1.67 7.58 -5.30
C GLY A 482 -0.41 8.31 -5.78
N PHE A 483 -0.21 9.56 -5.34
CA PHE A 483 1.02 10.32 -5.60
C PHE A 483 2.25 9.59 -5.05
N LEU A 484 2.19 9.11 -3.80
CA LEU A 484 3.26 8.35 -3.16
C LEU A 484 3.61 7.08 -3.95
N GLN A 485 2.61 6.28 -4.35
CA GLN A 485 2.82 5.07 -5.15
C GLN A 485 3.51 5.37 -6.48
N GLY A 486 2.96 6.30 -7.28
CA GLY A 486 3.53 6.64 -8.59
C GLY A 486 4.97 7.14 -8.51
N TYR A 487 5.23 8.00 -7.52
CA TYR A 487 6.55 8.58 -7.25
C TYR A 487 7.55 7.58 -6.68
N THR A 488 7.09 6.52 -6.02
CA THR A 488 7.94 5.47 -5.46
C THR A 488 8.27 4.40 -6.50
N LEU A 489 7.31 4.03 -7.35
CA LEU A 489 7.51 3.10 -8.45
C LEU A 489 8.43 3.68 -9.54
N THR A 490 8.30 4.98 -9.83
CA THR A 490 9.29 5.76 -10.61
C THR A 490 10.58 6.08 -9.84
N GLY A 491 10.87 5.32 -8.76
CA GLY A 491 12.21 5.11 -8.22
C GLY A 491 12.68 6.04 -7.12
N ARG A 492 12.01 7.16 -6.85
CA ARG A 492 12.43 8.10 -5.80
C ARG A 492 11.65 7.86 -4.49
N THR A 493 11.90 8.67 -3.45
CA THR A 493 11.41 8.41 -2.08
C THR A 493 10.32 9.39 -1.66
N GLY A 494 9.19 8.90 -1.15
CA GLY A 494 8.13 9.75 -0.59
C GLY A 494 7.89 9.53 0.91
N ILE A 495 7.27 10.53 1.55
CA ILE A 495 6.85 10.54 2.96
C ILE A 495 5.37 10.91 3.03
N PHE A 496 4.58 10.21 3.84
CA PHE A 496 3.16 10.50 4.03
C PHE A 496 2.79 10.52 5.53
N PRO A 497 2.77 11.70 6.17
CA PRO A 497 2.24 11.88 7.51
C PRO A 497 0.72 12.07 7.49
N SER A 498 0.04 11.39 8.42
CA SER A 498 -1.42 11.38 8.57
C SER A 498 -1.81 11.28 10.05
N TYR A 499 -3.04 11.70 10.38
CA TYR A 499 -3.74 11.27 11.58
C TYR A 499 -3.91 9.75 11.52
N GLU A 500 -3.52 9.07 12.59
CA GLU A 500 -3.65 7.61 12.79
C GLU A 500 -5.03 7.07 12.38
N SER A 501 -6.10 7.69 12.86
CA SER A 501 -7.48 7.26 12.59
C SER A 501 -7.90 7.31 11.12
N PHE A 502 -7.21 8.08 10.29
CA PHE A 502 -7.59 8.36 8.90
C PHE A 502 -6.65 7.72 7.88
N LEU A 503 -5.42 7.35 8.25
CA LEU A 503 -4.55 6.56 7.37
C LEU A 503 -5.18 5.21 6.98
N GLY A 504 -6.06 4.67 7.84
CA GLY A 504 -6.92 3.52 7.54
C GLY A 504 -7.78 3.64 6.28
N ILE A 505 -8.05 4.86 5.78
CA ILE A 505 -8.79 5.11 4.54
C ILE A 505 -8.09 4.48 3.32
N ILE A 506 -6.76 4.47 3.28
CA ILE A 506 -5.98 3.93 2.15
C ILE A 506 -5.51 2.47 2.33
N HIS A 507 -6.08 1.75 3.30
CA HIS A 507 -5.74 0.36 3.60
C HIS A 507 -5.77 -0.55 2.36
N THR A 508 -6.80 -0.46 1.51
CA THR A 508 -6.88 -1.31 0.30
C THR A 508 -5.80 -0.92 -0.71
N MET A 509 -5.60 0.37 -0.99
CA MET A 509 -4.53 0.86 -1.87
C MET A 509 -3.13 0.41 -1.40
N MET A 510 -2.84 0.45 -0.10
CA MET A 510 -1.61 -0.10 0.48
C MET A 510 -1.48 -1.61 0.20
N VAL A 511 -2.57 -2.36 0.38
CA VAL A 511 -2.59 -3.82 0.13
C VAL A 511 -2.37 -4.13 -1.35
N GLN A 512 -2.90 -3.34 -2.29
CA GLN A 512 -2.64 -3.53 -3.72
C GLN A 512 -1.18 -3.19 -4.08
N TYR A 513 -0.63 -2.08 -3.55
CA TYR A 513 0.80 -1.78 -3.69
C TYR A 513 1.69 -2.90 -3.14
N ALA A 514 1.35 -3.46 -1.97
CA ALA A 514 2.07 -4.58 -1.36
C ALA A 514 2.09 -5.84 -2.25
N LYS A 515 0.98 -6.14 -2.94
CA LYS A 515 0.92 -7.24 -3.93
C LYS A 515 1.77 -6.93 -5.15
N PHE A 516 1.66 -5.72 -5.69
CA PHE A 516 2.42 -5.28 -6.85
C PHE A 516 3.93 -5.41 -6.61
N ILE A 517 4.44 -4.89 -5.48
CA ILE A 517 5.86 -5.04 -5.09
C ILE A 517 6.24 -6.51 -4.82
N LYS A 518 5.36 -7.30 -4.18
CA LYS A 518 5.59 -8.74 -3.99
C LYS A 518 5.79 -9.46 -5.33
N MET A 519 5.03 -9.11 -6.36
CA MET A 519 5.13 -9.72 -7.69
C MET A 519 6.30 -9.17 -8.49
N ALA A 520 6.61 -7.87 -8.38
CA ALA A 520 7.82 -7.26 -8.94
C ALA A 520 9.09 -7.97 -8.47
N LEU A 521 9.17 -8.33 -7.19
CA LEU A 521 10.31 -9.07 -6.63
C LEU A 521 10.40 -10.54 -7.05
N GLU A 522 9.37 -11.08 -7.71
CA GLU A 522 9.39 -12.41 -8.33
C GLU A 522 9.75 -12.34 -9.83
N THR A 523 9.71 -11.15 -10.45
CA THR A 523 10.14 -10.96 -11.84
C THR A 523 11.62 -10.59 -11.89
N MET A 524 12.44 -11.53 -12.36
CA MET A 524 13.92 -11.47 -12.32
C MET A 524 14.56 -10.23 -13.00
N TRP A 525 13.78 -9.42 -13.72
CA TRP A 525 14.20 -8.21 -14.41
C TRP A 525 13.92 -6.91 -13.64
N HIS A 526 12.91 -6.88 -12.74
CA HIS A 526 12.59 -5.70 -11.96
C HIS A 526 13.67 -5.45 -10.91
N ARG A 527 13.91 -4.18 -10.57
CA ARG A 527 14.85 -3.78 -9.51
C ARG A 527 14.11 -3.25 -8.30
N ASP A 528 14.84 -3.12 -7.19
CA ASP A 528 14.33 -2.48 -6.00
C ASP A 528 13.71 -1.12 -6.31
N VAL A 529 12.70 -0.74 -5.53
CA VAL A 529 12.20 0.63 -5.39
C VAL A 529 12.41 1.12 -3.96
N ALA A 530 12.26 2.41 -3.71
CA ALA A 530 12.28 2.92 -2.33
C ALA A 530 11.10 2.32 -1.54
N SER A 531 11.21 2.25 -0.22
CA SER A 531 10.07 1.88 0.61
C SER A 531 9.01 2.98 0.63
N ILE A 532 7.74 2.59 0.80
CA ILE A 532 6.68 3.51 1.21
C ILE A 532 6.83 3.82 2.70
N ASN A 533 6.72 5.11 3.07
CA ASN A 533 6.99 5.61 4.42
C ASN A 533 5.80 6.40 4.96
N TYR A 534 5.01 5.75 5.83
CA TYR A 534 3.92 6.37 6.57
C TYR A 534 4.39 6.87 7.94
N ILE A 535 3.92 8.05 8.33
CA ILE A 535 4.07 8.57 9.69
C ILE A 535 2.67 8.73 10.28
N GLU A 536 2.32 7.89 11.26
CA GLU A 536 1.12 8.09 12.07
C GLU A 536 1.46 8.99 13.25
N THR A 537 0.76 10.10 13.34
CA THR A 537 0.73 10.92 14.55
C THR A 537 -0.70 11.41 14.80
N SER A 538 -0.89 12.33 15.73
CA SER A 538 -2.22 12.68 16.24
C SER A 538 -2.98 11.41 16.67
N THR A 539 -2.27 10.55 17.42
CA THR A 539 -2.68 9.22 17.85
C THR A 539 -3.86 9.28 18.83
N TRP A 540 -4.60 8.17 18.96
CA TRP A 540 -5.73 8.05 19.89
C TRP A 540 -5.39 8.50 21.32
N THR A 541 -4.14 8.30 21.73
CA THR A 541 -3.57 8.70 23.02
C THR A 541 -3.65 10.21 23.27
N ARG A 542 -3.63 11.05 22.22
CA ARG A 542 -3.50 12.54 22.27
C ARG A 542 -4.42 13.28 21.27
N GLN A 543 -5.64 12.80 21.05
CA GLN A 543 -6.65 13.50 20.21
C GLN A 543 -7.54 14.46 21.02
N GLU A 544 -6.89 15.38 21.75
CA GLU A 544 -7.51 16.21 22.80
C GLU A 544 -8.60 17.19 22.31
N HIS A 545 -8.61 17.55 21.02
CA HIS A 545 -9.60 18.45 20.41
C HIS A 545 -10.76 17.74 19.69
N ASN A 546 -10.60 16.45 19.37
CA ASN A 546 -11.45 15.76 18.40
C ASN A 546 -12.22 14.57 19.01
N GLY A 547 -11.63 13.88 19.99
CA GLY A 547 -12.27 12.76 20.66
C GLY A 547 -12.47 11.51 19.77
N PHE A 548 -13.56 10.78 20.02
CA PHE A 548 -13.69 9.36 19.68
C PHE A 548 -13.60 9.01 18.18
N SER A 549 -14.07 9.89 17.28
CA SER A 549 -13.97 9.64 15.83
C SER A 549 -12.52 9.64 15.30
N HIS A 550 -11.57 10.11 16.10
CA HIS A 550 -10.14 10.15 15.78
C HIS A 550 -9.32 9.13 16.60
N GLN A 551 -9.96 8.14 17.22
CA GLN A 551 -9.32 7.18 18.14
C GLN A 551 -9.40 5.76 17.55
N ASN A 552 -8.45 5.41 16.66
CA ASN A 552 -8.45 4.14 15.92
C ASN A 552 -7.03 3.77 15.38
N PRO A 553 -6.24 2.95 16.09
CA PRO A 553 -4.91 2.50 15.65
C PRO A 553 -4.92 1.26 14.73
N SER A 554 -6.04 0.89 14.10
CA SER A 554 -6.19 -0.40 13.39
C SER A 554 -5.36 -0.55 12.12
N PHE A 555 -4.73 0.52 11.63
CA PHE A 555 -3.81 0.46 10.50
C PHE A 555 -2.53 -0.34 10.81
N ILE A 556 -2.12 -0.42 12.09
CA ILE A 556 -1.09 -1.38 12.52
C ILE A 556 -1.53 -2.81 12.15
N GLY A 557 -2.74 -3.21 12.57
CA GLY A 557 -3.35 -4.48 12.19
C GLY A 557 -3.64 -4.65 10.69
N ALA A 558 -3.51 -3.61 9.86
CA ALA A 558 -3.50 -3.72 8.41
C ALA A 558 -2.10 -4.09 7.89
N VAL A 559 -1.05 -3.36 8.32
CA VAL A 559 0.35 -3.62 7.94
C VAL A 559 0.81 -5.01 8.39
N LEU A 560 0.39 -5.45 9.58
CA LEU A 560 0.69 -6.80 10.11
C LEU A 560 0.13 -7.96 9.27
N LYS A 561 -0.80 -7.71 8.34
CA LYS A 561 -1.39 -8.74 7.45
C LYS A 561 -0.70 -8.82 6.08
N LEU A 562 0.28 -7.95 5.82
CA LEU A 562 1.07 -7.95 4.58
C LEU A 562 2.12 -9.07 4.61
N LYS A 563 2.83 -9.30 3.50
CA LYS A 563 3.90 -10.31 3.45
C LYS A 563 5.04 -9.90 4.41
N PRO A 564 5.54 -10.79 5.30
CA PRO A 564 6.59 -10.45 6.28
C PRO A 564 7.89 -9.88 5.68
N THR A 565 8.20 -10.20 4.43
CA THR A 565 9.34 -9.60 3.71
C THR A 565 9.21 -8.08 3.52
N ALA A 566 7.99 -7.54 3.44
CA ALA A 566 7.71 -6.11 3.23
C ALA A 566 7.16 -5.37 4.47
N ALA A 567 6.44 -6.05 5.37
CA ALA A 567 5.76 -5.42 6.51
C ALA A 567 6.74 -4.91 7.58
N ARG A 568 6.72 -3.61 7.91
CA ARG A 568 7.51 -3.01 9.00
C ARG A 568 6.63 -2.07 9.83
N VAL A 569 6.61 -2.26 11.15
CA VAL A 569 5.86 -1.41 12.08
C VAL A 569 6.76 -0.98 13.23
N TYR A 570 6.99 0.33 13.32
CA TYR A 570 7.84 0.96 14.32
C TYR A 570 7.01 1.84 15.26
N LEU A 571 7.29 1.76 16.56
CA LEU A 571 6.65 2.58 17.60
C LEU A 571 7.70 3.25 18.51
N PRO A 572 8.50 4.21 18.00
CA PRO A 572 9.59 4.83 18.76
C PRO A 572 9.08 5.58 19.99
N PRO A 573 9.63 5.34 21.21
CA PRO A 573 9.13 5.92 22.45
C PRO A 573 9.56 7.38 22.70
N ASP A 574 10.54 7.90 21.96
CA ASP A 574 11.01 9.29 22.08
C ASP A 574 11.53 9.89 20.76
N ALA A 575 11.86 11.18 20.82
CA ALA A 575 12.32 11.97 19.67
C ALA A 575 13.62 11.44 19.02
N ASN A 576 14.62 11.03 19.80
CA ASN A 576 15.88 10.50 19.26
C ASN A 576 15.67 9.14 18.58
N THR A 577 14.83 8.29 19.16
CA THR A 577 14.46 6.98 18.59
C THR A 577 13.64 7.17 17.30
N PHE A 578 12.78 8.19 17.23
CA PHE A 578 12.02 8.50 16.01
C PHE A 578 12.93 9.02 14.87
N LEU A 579 13.87 9.94 15.17
CA LEU A 579 14.82 10.48 14.17
C LEU A 579 15.64 9.37 13.51
N THR A 580 16.22 8.45 14.29
CA THR A 580 16.99 7.34 13.70
C THR A 580 16.08 6.32 12.98
N THR A 581 14.81 6.19 13.38
CA THR A 581 13.83 5.33 12.70
C THR A 581 13.46 5.89 11.31
N LEU A 582 13.12 7.18 11.21
CA LEU A 582 12.86 7.80 9.89
C LEU A 582 14.10 7.73 9.00
N HIS A 583 15.27 8.06 9.55
CA HIS A 583 16.54 7.95 8.84
C HIS A 583 16.84 6.53 8.35
N HIS A 584 16.43 5.48 9.08
CA HIS A 584 16.47 4.10 8.58
C HIS A 584 15.47 3.87 7.44
N CYS A 585 14.20 4.23 7.64
CA CYS A 585 13.11 3.99 6.68
C CYS A 585 13.38 4.62 5.31
N LEU A 586 13.89 5.86 5.28
CA LEU A 586 14.25 6.57 4.04
C LEU A 586 15.39 5.90 3.23
N LYS A 587 16.19 5.01 3.83
CA LYS A 587 17.20 4.19 3.13
C LYS A 587 16.71 2.78 2.77
N SER A 588 15.59 2.35 3.34
CA SER A 588 15.06 1.01 3.09
C SER A 588 14.42 0.91 1.70
N LYS A 589 14.27 -0.31 1.22
CA LYS A 589 13.73 -0.61 -0.11
C LYS A 589 12.66 -1.68 -0.05
N ASN A 590 11.69 -1.59 -0.95
CA ASN A 590 10.61 -2.56 -1.11
C ASN A 590 9.76 -2.84 0.16
N TYR A 591 9.91 -2.05 1.22
CA TYR A 591 9.13 -2.21 2.46
C TYR A 591 7.94 -1.26 2.48
N ILE A 592 7.00 -1.56 3.37
CA ILE A 592 5.92 -0.68 3.78
C ILE A 592 6.18 -0.37 5.24
N ASN A 593 6.74 0.81 5.47
CA ASN A 593 7.15 1.30 6.78
C ASN A 593 6.02 2.10 7.40
N LEU A 594 5.52 1.63 8.54
CA LEU A 594 4.65 2.39 9.42
C LEU A 594 5.45 2.89 10.63
N MET A 595 5.43 4.19 10.88
CA MET A 595 6.11 4.82 12.02
C MET A 595 5.10 5.58 12.88
N VAL A 596 4.78 5.06 14.06
CA VAL A 596 3.79 5.64 14.98
C VAL A 596 4.52 6.50 16.03
N GLY A 597 4.20 7.80 16.13
CA GLY A 597 4.89 8.72 17.03
C GLY A 597 4.04 9.89 17.51
N SER A 598 4.34 10.42 18.70
CA SER A 598 3.57 11.52 19.29
C SER A 598 4.02 12.89 18.77
N LYS A 599 3.06 13.75 18.42
CA LYS A 599 3.30 15.16 18.07
C LYS A 599 3.40 16.09 19.28
N GLN A 600 2.98 15.62 20.45
CA GLN A 600 3.03 16.40 21.69
C GLN A 600 4.44 16.31 22.31
N PRO A 601 4.87 17.30 23.11
CA PRO A 601 6.14 17.18 23.85
C PRO A 601 6.09 16.02 24.85
N THR A 602 7.09 15.14 24.80
CA THR A 602 7.22 13.97 25.67
C THR A 602 8.67 13.79 26.13
N PRO A 603 8.95 12.96 27.16
CA PRO A 603 10.29 12.81 27.70
C PRO A 603 11.25 12.13 26.72
N VAL A 604 12.46 12.68 26.60
CA VAL A 604 13.55 12.04 25.86
C VAL A 604 14.32 11.11 26.79
N TYR A 605 14.26 9.80 26.54
CA TYR A 605 14.81 8.76 27.43
C TYR A 605 16.20 8.30 27.01
N LEU A 606 16.52 8.31 25.72
CA LEU A 606 17.75 7.76 25.16
C LEU A 606 18.63 8.87 24.59
N THR A 607 19.95 8.75 24.78
CA THR A 607 20.96 9.47 23.98
C THR A 607 20.93 8.97 22.52
N PRO A 608 21.51 9.71 21.55
CA PRO A 608 21.52 9.25 20.15
C PRO A 608 22.16 7.88 19.95
N GLU A 609 23.21 7.57 20.72
CA GLU A 609 23.94 6.30 20.68
C GLU A 609 23.11 5.15 21.28
N GLU A 610 22.42 5.42 22.40
CA GLU A 610 21.46 4.48 22.98
C GLU A 610 20.27 4.25 22.03
N ALA A 611 19.75 5.30 21.38
CA ALA A 611 18.62 5.23 20.45
C ALA A 611 18.96 4.44 19.19
N GLU A 612 20.11 4.69 18.55
CA GLU A 612 20.56 3.92 17.38
C GLU A 612 20.76 2.44 17.75
N SER A 613 21.39 2.17 18.90
CA SER A 613 21.60 0.78 19.35
C SER A 613 20.31 0.09 19.79
N HIS A 614 19.30 0.85 20.19
CA HIS A 614 17.97 0.34 20.54
C HIS A 614 17.15 0.01 19.29
N CYS A 615 17.08 0.91 18.30
CA CYS A 615 16.45 0.63 17.00
C CYS A 615 17.11 -0.55 16.28
N ARG A 616 18.45 -0.62 16.28
CA ARG A 616 19.20 -1.75 15.68
C ARG A 616 18.92 -3.10 16.34
N ALA A 617 18.44 -3.11 17.59
CA ALA A 617 18.03 -4.32 18.31
C ALA A 617 16.51 -4.55 18.30
N GLY A 618 15.71 -3.59 17.80
CA GLY A 618 14.25 -3.55 17.85
C GLY A 618 13.64 -3.41 19.26
N ALA A 619 14.31 -3.90 20.30
CA ALA A 619 13.90 -3.80 21.70
C ALA A 619 15.11 -3.80 22.65
N SER A 620 14.96 -3.31 23.88
CA SER A 620 16.02 -3.43 24.91
C SER A 620 15.52 -3.31 26.35
N ILE A 621 16.29 -3.84 27.30
CA ILE A 621 16.06 -3.67 28.74
C ILE A 621 16.50 -2.26 29.15
N TRP A 622 15.55 -1.46 29.62
CA TRP A 622 15.82 -0.10 30.09
C TRP A 622 16.28 -0.14 31.55
N ARG A 623 17.61 -0.18 31.72
CA ARG A 623 18.27 -0.42 33.02
C ARG A 623 17.93 0.63 34.09
N PHE A 624 17.73 1.89 33.70
CA PHE A 624 17.50 3.00 34.63
C PHE A 624 16.18 2.89 35.41
N CYS A 625 15.10 2.46 34.74
CA CYS A 625 13.78 2.26 35.34
C CYS A 625 13.55 0.81 35.85
N SER A 626 14.42 -0.14 35.47
CA SER A 626 14.46 -1.49 36.04
C SER A 626 15.03 -1.52 37.47
N THR A 627 14.61 -2.51 38.27
CA THR A 627 15.26 -2.88 39.53
C THR A 627 16.54 -3.65 39.20
N ASP A 628 17.66 -3.34 39.86
CA ASP A 628 18.91 -4.12 39.76
C ASP A 628 19.36 -4.38 38.30
N ASN A 629 19.33 -3.31 37.48
CA ASN A 629 19.59 -3.32 36.03
C ASN A 629 18.69 -4.27 35.19
N GLY A 630 17.63 -4.84 35.77
CA GLY A 630 16.75 -5.83 35.14
C GLY A 630 17.18 -7.29 35.37
N LEU A 631 18.15 -7.54 36.26
CA LEU A 631 18.53 -8.88 36.70
C LEU A 631 17.41 -9.51 37.54
N ASP A 632 17.23 -10.84 37.40
CA ASP A 632 16.26 -11.67 38.14
C ASP A 632 14.96 -10.96 38.59
N PRO A 633 14.07 -10.56 37.66
CA PRO A 633 12.84 -9.85 38.03
C PRO A 633 11.75 -10.82 38.50
N ASP A 634 10.80 -10.30 39.29
CA ASP A 634 9.53 -10.98 39.60
C ASP A 634 8.53 -10.86 38.44
N VAL A 635 8.60 -9.76 37.70
CA VAL A 635 7.72 -9.43 36.57
C VAL A 635 8.45 -8.53 35.56
N VAL A 636 8.15 -8.75 34.27
CA VAL A 636 8.61 -7.94 33.15
C VAL A 636 7.50 -6.99 32.73
N LEU A 637 7.78 -5.68 32.66
CA LEU A 637 6.88 -4.66 32.12
C LEU A 637 7.42 -4.17 30.79
N VAL A 638 6.57 -4.14 29.77
CA VAL A 638 6.92 -3.77 28.41
C VAL A 638 6.02 -2.62 27.95
N GLY A 639 6.60 -1.52 27.48
CA GLY A 639 5.86 -0.47 26.77
C GLY A 639 6.19 -0.48 25.28
N ILE A 640 5.18 -0.29 24.43
CA ILE A 640 5.31 -0.28 22.97
C ILE A 640 4.49 0.89 22.42
N GLY A 641 5.15 2.00 22.09
CA GLY A 641 4.53 3.31 21.80
C GLY A 641 4.79 4.37 22.88
N VAL A 642 4.65 5.66 22.53
CA VAL A 642 5.14 6.80 23.31
C VAL A 642 4.44 6.94 24.68
N GLU A 643 3.15 7.28 24.71
CA GLU A 643 2.44 7.51 25.99
C GLU A 643 2.37 6.23 26.84
N VAL A 644 2.16 5.06 26.22
CA VAL A 644 2.09 3.78 26.95
C VAL A 644 3.43 3.37 27.58
N MET A 645 4.57 3.79 27.02
CA MET A 645 5.89 3.61 27.65
C MET A 645 6.09 4.56 28.83
N PHE A 646 5.61 5.81 28.75
CA PHE A 646 5.62 6.74 29.89
C PHE A 646 4.79 6.23 31.07
N GLU A 647 3.64 5.62 30.80
CA GLU A 647 2.82 4.96 31.83
C GLU A 647 3.52 3.73 32.46
N VAL A 648 4.29 2.96 31.68
CA VAL A 648 5.12 1.84 32.19
C VAL A 648 6.26 2.33 33.10
N ILE A 649 6.98 3.37 32.72
CA ILE A 649 8.04 3.97 33.55
C ILE A 649 7.44 4.56 34.84
N SER A 650 6.29 5.23 34.72
CA SER A 650 5.55 5.76 35.86
C SER A 650 5.09 4.64 36.81
N ALA A 651 4.63 3.50 36.29
CA ALA A 651 4.26 2.33 37.10
C ALA A 651 5.48 1.76 37.85
N ALA A 652 6.62 1.58 37.17
CA ALA A 652 7.85 1.10 37.79
C ALA A 652 8.34 2.05 38.91
N ALA A 653 8.19 3.37 38.74
CA ALA A 653 8.51 4.36 39.76
C ALA A 653 7.54 4.32 40.97
N ILE A 654 6.24 4.06 40.75
CA ILE A 654 5.25 3.87 41.82
C ILE A 654 5.55 2.59 42.61
N LEU A 655 5.78 1.47 41.93
CA LEU A 655 6.09 0.17 42.53
C LEU A 655 7.36 0.26 43.39
N ARG A 656 8.43 0.85 42.87
CA ARG A 656 9.70 1.08 43.61
C ARG A 656 9.52 1.87 44.92
N LYS A 657 8.46 2.68 45.03
CA LYS A 657 8.13 3.46 46.25
C LYS A 657 7.16 2.73 47.20
N ARG A 658 6.13 2.02 46.70
CA ARG A 658 5.08 1.38 47.53
C ARG A 658 5.33 -0.11 47.85
N CYS A 659 6.12 -0.78 47.02
CA CYS A 659 6.42 -2.22 47.09
C CYS A 659 7.90 -2.46 46.69
N PRO A 660 8.87 -1.93 47.47
CA PRO A 660 10.31 -2.08 47.19
C PRO A 660 10.81 -3.54 47.16
N GLU A 661 10.03 -4.47 47.73
CA GLU A 661 10.23 -5.92 47.68
C GLU A 661 9.97 -6.56 46.29
N LEU A 662 9.43 -5.81 45.32
CA LEU A 662 9.09 -6.29 43.98
C LEU A 662 10.17 -5.92 42.95
N ARG A 663 10.78 -6.92 42.31
CA ARG A 663 11.82 -6.73 41.29
C ARG A 663 11.22 -6.58 39.89
N VAL A 664 11.36 -5.40 39.28
CA VAL A 664 10.84 -5.10 37.93
C VAL A 664 11.96 -5.12 36.89
N ARG A 665 11.76 -5.81 35.76
CA ARG A 665 12.50 -5.54 34.50
C ARG A 665 11.62 -4.69 33.59
N VAL A 666 12.11 -3.54 33.13
CA VAL A 666 11.41 -2.69 32.17
C VAL A 666 12.05 -2.86 30.79
N ILE A 667 11.21 -3.01 29.76
CA ILE A 667 11.61 -3.17 28.36
C ILE A 667 10.83 -2.16 27.51
N ASN A 668 11.48 -1.58 26.51
CA ASN A 668 10.78 -0.98 25.37
C ASN A 668 10.95 -1.84 24.13
N VAL A 669 9.93 -1.88 23.28
CA VAL A 669 9.99 -2.40 21.91
C VAL A 669 9.66 -1.25 20.96
N THR A 670 10.57 -0.97 20.04
CA THR A 670 10.43 0.06 19.00
C THR A 670 10.23 -0.53 17.60
N ASP A 671 10.56 -1.81 17.36
CA ASP A 671 10.19 -2.57 16.17
C ASP A 671 9.27 -3.74 16.59
N LEU A 672 8.02 -3.71 16.13
CA LEU A 672 6.98 -4.65 16.55
C LEU A 672 7.21 -6.06 15.95
N MET A 673 7.86 -6.14 14.79
CA MET A 673 7.94 -7.38 14.00
C MET A 673 8.91 -8.40 14.60
N ILE A 674 9.89 -7.96 15.39
CA ILE A 674 10.85 -8.84 16.08
C ILE A 674 10.17 -9.83 17.04
N LEU A 675 8.96 -9.49 17.52
CA LEU A 675 8.22 -10.28 18.51
C LEU A 675 7.52 -11.51 17.88
N GLU A 676 7.29 -11.51 16.57
CA GLU A 676 6.60 -12.58 15.84
C GLU A 676 7.33 -13.91 16.03
N ASN A 677 6.66 -15.05 15.84
CA ASN A 677 7.29 -16.35 16.08
C ASN A 677 8.58 -16.55 15.24
N GLU A 678 9.53 -17.31 15.80
CA GLU A 678 10.82 -17.57 15.17
C GLU A 678 10.67 -18.13 13.74
N GLY A 679 11.29 -17.45 12.77
CA GLY A 679 11.20 -17.78 11.33
C GLY A 679 9.91 -17.33 10.61
N ALA A 680 8.90 -16.78 11.31
CA ALA A 680 7.71 -16.23 10.67
C ALA A 680 7.99 -14.87 10.00
N HIS A 681 8.76 -14.02 10.69
CA HIS A 681 9.30 -12.77 10.13
C HIS A 681 10.80 -12.89 9.83
N PRO A 682 11.33 -12.30 8.72
CA PRO A 682 12.75 -12.32 8.38
C PRO A 682 13.73 -11.82 9.46
N HIS A 683 13.25 -11.04 10.44
CA HIS A 683 14.04 -10.61 11.60
C HIS A 683 13.33 -10.86 12.95
N ALA A 684 12.42 -11.83 13.01
CA ALA A 684 11.87 -12.31 14.27
C ALA A 684 13.00 -12.77 15.20
N LEU A 685 12.94 -12.42 16.49
CA LEU A 685 13.88 -12.92 17.49
C LEU A 685 13.85 -14.45 17.54
N THR A 686 15.01 -15.09 17.70
CA THR A 686 15.01 -16.51 18.08
C THR A 686 14.30 -16.70 19.41
N THR A 687 13.79 -17.90 19.68
CA THR A 687 13.11 -18.22 20.95
C THR A 687 14.03 -17.96 22.15
N GLU A 688 15.33 -18.26 22.00
CA GLU A 688 16.35 -17.94 23.00
C GLU A 688 16.54 -16.42 23.17
N ALA A 689 16.61 -15.64 22.08
CA ALA A 689 16.75 -14.18 22.18
C ALA A 689 15.51 -13.53 22.83
N PHE A 690 14.31 -14.04 22.52
CA PHE A 690 13.07 -13.65 23.19
C PHE A 690 13.10 -13.99 24.69
N ASP A 691 13.51 -15.21 25.07
CA ASP A 691 13.61 -15.61 26.48
C ASP A 691 14.75 -14.90 27.23
N ASN A 692 15.84 -14.52 26.58
CA ASN A 692 16.90 -13.71 27.19
C ASN A 692 16.40 -12.28 27.51
N LEU A 693 15.62 -11.68 26.59
CA LEU A 693 15.05 -10.34 26.73
C LEU A 693 13.85 -10.31 27.69
N PHE A 694 12.83 -11.13 27.46
CA PHE A 694 11.57 -11.17 28.20
C PHE A 694 11.55 -12.20 29.35
N THR A 695 12.70 -12.80 29.67
CA THR A 695 12.91 -13.94 30.61
C THR A 695 12.24 -15.24 30.14
N TYR A 696 12.70 -16.38 30.66
CA TYR A 696 12.13 -17.70 30.33
C TYR A 696 10.80 -17.99 31.05
N ASP A 697 10.70 -17.64 32.33
CA ASP A 697 9.67 -18.11 33.28
C ASP A 697 8.88 -17.00 33.99
N LYS A 698 9.31 -15.74 33.91
CA LYS A 698 8.66 -14.65 34.64
C LYS A 698 7.39 -14.17 33.90
N PRO A 699 6.36 -13.72 34.62
CA PRO A 699 5.21 -13.03 34.03
C PRO A 699 5.64 -11.79 33.23
N ILE A 700 4.94 -11.55 32.12
CA ILE A 700 5.14 -10.39 31.25
C ILE A 700 3.83 -9.60 31.17
N HIS A 701 3.91 -8.28 31.29
CA HIS A 701 2.80 -7.37 31.01
C HIS A 701 3.20 -6.37 29.92
N PHE A 702 2.51 -6.43 28.78
CA PHE A 702 2.63 -5.48 27.70
C PHE A 702 1.58 -4.37 27.85
N ASN A 703 2.04 -3.12 27.78
CA ASN A 703 1.24 -1.93 27.59
C ASN A 703 1.47 -1.47 26.14
N TYR A 704 0.54 -1.82 25.26
CA TYR A 704 0.66 -1.68 23.81
C TYR A 704 -0.18 -0.51 23.29
N HIS A 705 0.29 0.12 22.22
CA HIS A 705 -0.40 1.24 21.58
C HIS A 705 -1.64 0.81 20.78
N GLY A 706 -1.56 -0.27 20.01
CA GLY A 706 -2.67 -0.78 19.20
C GLY A 706 -3.67 -1.65 19.99
N TYR A 707 -4.41 -2.50 19.28
CA TYR A 707 -5.37 -3.41 19.89
C TYR A 707 -4.69 -4.64 20.48
N ALA A 708 -5.00 -4.98 21.74
CA ALA A 708 -4.35 -6.11 22.42
C ALA A 708 -4.45 -7.45 21.66
N THR A 709 -5.48 -7.65 20.84
CA THR A 709 -5.69 -8.81 19.96
C THR A 709 -4.67 -8.93 18.83
N GLU A 710 -4.13 -7.82 18.31
CA GLU A 710 -3.08 -7.81 17.28
C GLU A 710 -1.79 -8.41 17.85
N LEU A 711 -1.37 -7.94 19.02
CA LEU A 711 -0.17 -8.43 19.69
C LEU A 711 -0.33 -9.86 20.21
N GLN A 712 -1.55 -10.28 20.59
CA GLN A 712 -1.86 -11.69 20.87
C GLN A 712 -1.68 -12.58 19.64
N GLY A 713 -2.14 -12.13 18.47
CA GLY A 713 -1.97 -12.84 17.20
C GLY A 713 -0.50 -12.91 16.77
N LEU A 714 0.23 -11.81 16.90
CA LEU A 714 1.65 -11.71 16.54
C LEU A 714 2.54 -12.58 17.44
N LEU A 715 2.26 -12.63 18.75
CA LEU A 715 2.98 -13.50 19.69
C LEU A 715 2.59 -14.99 19.57
N PHE A 716 1.55 -15.34 18.80
CA PHE A 716 1.05 -16.72 18.73
C PHE A 716 2.13 -17.70 18.23
N GLY A 717 2.20 -18.88 18.87
CA GLY A 717 3.23 -19.88 18.60
C GLY A 717 4.49 -19.74 19.46
N ARG A 718 4.76 -18.58 20.07
CA ARG A 718 5.83 -18.44 21.07
C ARG A 718 5.56 -19.34 22.29
N PRO A 719 6.59 -19.92 22.94
CA PRO A 719 6.39 -20.72 24.15
C PRO A 719 5.90 -19.94 25.37
N ARG A 720 5.16 -20.62 26.25
CA ARG A 720 4.80 -20.17 27.62
C ARG A 720 4.03 -18.84 27.67
N LEU A 721 3.03 -18.67 26.80
CA LEU A 721 2.23 -17.44 26.70
C LEU A 721 1.23 -17.25 27.86
N GLU A 722 0.96 -18.26 28.68
CA GLU A 722 0.13 -18.17 29.90
C GLU A 722 0.71 -17.26 31.00
N ARG A 723 1.97 -16.84 30.84
CA ARG A 723 2.63 -15.82 31.66
C ARG A 723 2.45 -14.39 31.12
N VAL A 724 1.93 -14.23 29.89
CA VAL A 724 1.75 -12.95 29.21
C VAL A 724 0.38 -12.35 29.53
N THR A 725 0.35 -11.03 29.72
CA THR A 725 -0.86 -10.20 29.76
C THR A 725 -0.66 -8.96 28.91
N ILE A 726 -1.71 -8.47 28.27
CA ILE A 726 -1.63 -7.35 27.31
C ILE A 726 -2.82 -6.41 27.54
N ASN A 727 -2.53 -5.13 27.77
CA ASN A 727 -3.50 -4.04 27.65
C ASN A 727 -3.11 -3.17 26.45
N GLY A 728 -4.09 -2.52 25.84
CA GLY A 728 -3.93 -1.59 24.71
C GLY A 728 -5.23 -0.82 24.47
N TYR A 729 -5.42 -0.28 23.27
CA TYR A 729 -6.68 0.40 22.94
C TYR A 729 -7.89 -0.55 23.00
N MET A 730 -9.02 -0.06 23.51
CA MET A 730 -10.20 -0.83 23.89
C MET A 730 -11.52 -0.38 23.25
N GLU A 731 -11.50 0.53 22.27
CA GLU A 731 -12.72 1.28 21.83
C GLU A 731 -13.36 2.10 22.95
N GLU A 732 -12.54 2.64 23.86
CA GLU A 732 -12.99 3.46 25.00
C GLU A 732 -12.35 4.85 24.91
N GLY A 733 -13.15 5.91 24.81
CA GLY A 733 -12.61 7.27 24.71
C GLY A 733 -13.63 8.36 24.39
N SER A 734 -13.17 9.60 24.48
CA SER A 734 -13.92 10.79 24.07
C SER A 734 -12.98 12.01 24.05
N THR A 735 -13.55 13.22 24.04
CA THR A 735 -12.83 14.45 24.42
C THR A 735 -12.62 14.46 25.94
N THR A 736 -11.45 14.02 26.40
CA THR A 736 -11.07 13.99 27.83
C THR A 736 -9.56 14.27 27.98
N THR A 737 -9.06 14.34 29.21
CA THR A 737 -7.62 14.56 29.49
C THR A 737 -6.76 13.36 29.06
N PRO A 738 -5.50 13.57 28.61
CA PRO A 738 -4.60 12.48 28.20
C PRO A 738 -4.47 11.33 29.22
N PHE A 739 -4.39 11.62 30.52
CA PHE A 739 -4.31 10.57 31.54
C PHE A 739 -5.62 9.79 31.71
N ASP A 740 -6.79 10.42 31.52
CA ASP A 740 -8.07 9.68 31.55
C ASP A 740 -8.24 8.78 30.32
N MET A 741 -7.74 9.17 29.14
CA MET A 741 -7.65 8.27 27.97
C MET A 741 -6.87 6.99 28.30
N MET A 742 -5.81 7.09 29.11
CA MET A 742 -5.06 5.92 29.60
C MET A 742 -5.82 5.13 30.68
N ILE A 743 -6.68 5.80 31.49
CA ILE A 743 -7.47 5.12 32.52
C ILE A 743 -8.63 4.33 31.89
N VAL A 744 -9.37 4.88 30.91
CA VAL A 744 -10.52 4.19 30.29
C VAL A 744 -10.07 2.95 29.48
N ASN A 745 -8.96 3.04 28.75
CA ASN A 745 -8.33 1.92 28.04
C ASN A 745 -7.50 0.98 28.94
N LYS A 746 -7.42 1.28 30.25
CA LYS A 746 -6.68 0.49 31.25
C LYS A 746 -5.16 0.38 30.95
N THR A 747 -4.61 1.31 30.18
CA THR A 747 -3.17 1.41 29.88
C THR A 747 -2.41 2.33 30.86
N SER A 748 -3.10 2.98 31.79
CA SER A 748 -2.49 3.87 32.77
C SER A 748 -1.57 3.14 33.78
N ARG A 749 -0.62 3.90 34.33
CA ARG A 749 0.37 3.48 35.34
C ARG A 749 -0.21 2.73 36.53
N PHE A 750 -1.46 3.01 36.91
CA PHE A 750 -2.15 2.29 37.98
C PHE A 750 -2.57 0.87 37.55
N HIS A 751 -3.12 0.73 36.35
CA HIS A 751 -3.47 -0.58 35.79
C HIS A 751 -2.23 -1.42 35.46
N VAL A 752 -1.17 -0.79 34.94
CA VAL A 752 0.15 -1.42 34.74
C VAL A 752 0.73 -1.90 36.08
N ALA A 753 0.66 -1.09 37.15
CA ALA A 753 1.09 -1.50 38.49
C ALA A 753 0.22 -2.63 39.07
N GLN A 754 -1.10 -2.62 38.84
CA GLN A 754 -2.00 -3.72 39.21
C GLN A 754 -1.66 -5.03 38.49
N ALA A 755 -1.31 -4.97 37.20
CA ALA A 755 -0.83 -6.12 36.44
C ALA A 755 0.53 -6.63 36.96
N ALA A 756 1.45 -5.71 37.27
CA ALA A 756 2.76 -6.03 37.87
C ALA A 756 2.60 -6.81 39.19
N LEU A 757 1.78 -6.29 40.11
CA LEU A 757 1.48 -6.93 41.39
C LEU A 757 0.83 -8.31 41.19
N ARG A 758 -0.14 -8.44 40.27
CA ARG A 758 -0.81 -9.71 39.96
C ARG A 758 0.13 -10.75 39.35
N GLY A 759 1.12 -10.31 38.56
CA GLY A 759 2.19 -11.17 38.05
C GLY A 759 3.12 -11.64 39.15
N ALA A 760 3.75 -10.69 39.84
CA ALA A 760 4.74 -10.94 40.89
C ALA A 760 4.19 -11.78 42.04
N ALA A 761 2.95 -11.53 42.51
CA ALA A 761 2.30 -12.27 43.59
C ALA A 761 2.11 -13.77 43.32
N ARG A 762 2.20 -14.23 42.06
CA ARG A 762 2.23 -15.67 41.75
C ARG A 762 3.46 -16.38 42.34
N ARG A 763 4.54 -15.64 42.65
CA ARG A 763 5.90 -16.17 42.83
C ARG A 763 6.69 -15.52 43.98
N ASN A 764 6.53 -14.22 44.18
CA ASN A 764 7.08 -13.48 45.31
C ASN A 764 6.05 -13.42 46.45
N GLU A 765 6.35 -14.09 47.56
CA GLU A 765 5.44 -14.19 48.71
C GLU A 765 5.23 -12.86 49.46
N SER A 766 6.26 -12.02 49.53
CA SER A 766 6.15 -10.70 50.19
C SER A 766 5.15 -9.81 49.45
N VAL A 767 5.21 -9.81 48.11
CA VAL A 767 4.22 -9.16 47.25
C VAL A 767 2.84 -9.80 47.39
N ARG A 768 2.76 -11.14 47.48
CA ARG A 768 1.49 -11.87 47.62
C ARG A 768 0.71 -11.48 48.87
N VAL A 769 1.37 -11.37 50.02
CA VAL A 769 0.73 -10.98 51.29
C VAL A 769 0.16 -9.55 51.22
N ARG A 770 0.88 -8.62 50.58
CA ARG A 770 0.47 -7.22 50.42
C ARG A 770 -0.37 -6.93 49.17
N GLN A 771 -0.67 -7.94 48.34
CA GLN A 771 -1.29 -7.73 47.04
C GLN A 771 -2.64 -7.01 47.16
N GLN A 772 -3.51 -7.44 48.08
CA GLN A 772 -4.86 -6.88 48.21
C GLN A 772 -4.86 -5.44 48.75
N GLU A 773 -3.97 -5.12 49.69
CA GLU A 773 -3.70 -3.78 50.21
C GLU A 773 -3.34 -2.82 49.05
N LEU A 774 -2.26 -3.14 48.34
CA LEU A 774 -1.73 -2.32 47.24
C LEU A 774 -2.70 -2.23 46.06
N TYR A 775 -3.45 -3.29 45.74
CA TYR A 775 -4.47 -3.26 44.68
C TYR A 775 -5.63 -2.32 45.05
N THR A 776 -6.04 -2.32 46.33
CA THR A 776 -7.09 -1.44 46.85
C THR A 776 -6.65 0.02 46.83
N GLU A 777 -5.41 0.33 47.21
CA GLU A 777 -4.85 1.67 47.04
C GLU A 777 -4.85 2.13 45.58
N LEU A 778 -4.45 1.26 44.65
CA LEU A 778 -4.41 1.59 43.22
C LEU A 778 -5.81 1.85 42.64
N ASN A 779 -6.82 1.09 43.07
CA ASN A 779 -8.23 1.37 42.75
C ASN A 779 -8.68 2.73 43.31
N HIS A 780 -8.31 3.06 44.55
CA HIS A 780 -8.64 4.36 45.15
C HIS A 780 -7.97 5.53 44.42
N ASN A 781 -6.68 5.39 44.05
CA ASN A 781 -5.97 6.39 43.24
C ASN A 781 -6.67 6.62 41.89
N ILE A 782 -7.15 5.56 41.22
CA ILE A 782 -7.92 5.66 39.96
C ILE A 782 -9.24 6.43 40.20
N ALA A 783 -9.99 6.08 41.24
CA ALA A 783 -11.27 6.71 41.56
C ALA A 783 -11.13 8.21 41.88
N GLU A 784 -10.20 8.59 42.75
CA GLU A 784 -9.94 10.00 43.07
C GLU A 784 -9.37 10.76 41.86
N THR A 785 -8.57 10.14 40.99
CA THR A 785 -8.10 10.81 39.76
C THR A 785 -9.27 11.08 38.80
N LYS A 786 -10.16 10.12 38.55
CA LYS A 786 -11.35 10.34 37.72
C LYS A 786 -12.25 11.44 38.28
N LYS A 787 -12.53 11.38 39.59
CA LYS A 787 -13.31 12.39 40.31
C LYS A 787 -12.67 13.78 40.18
N TYR A 788 -11.37 13.90 40.43
CA TYR A 788 -10.64 15.16 40.28
C TYR A 788 -10.73 15.71 38.85
N ILE A 789 -10.57 14.86 37.83
CA ILE A 789 -10.64 15.26 36.42
C ILE A 789 -12.04 15.79 36.06
N ILE A 790 -13.10 15.16 36.56
CA ILE A 790 -14.49 15.62 36.37
C ILE A 790 -14.74 16.96 37.12
N GLU A 791 -14.30 17.07 38.37
CA GLU A 791 -14.50 18.25 39.22
C GLU A 791 -13.68 19.47 38.75
N ASN A 792 -12.44 19.25 38.30
CA ASN A 792 -11.44 20.30 38.05
C ASN A 792 -11.15 20.53 36.55
N ARG A 793 -11.61 19.64 35.67
CA ARG A 793 -11.41 19.70 34.20
C ARG A 793 -9.95 19.73 33.75
N LYS A 794 -9.07 19.13 34.55
CA LYS A 794 -7.61 19.05 34.35
C LYS A 794 -7.04 17.82 35.07
N GLU A 795 -5.83 17.43 34.71
CA GLU A 795 -5.17 16.26 35.30
C GLU A 795 -4.77 16.46 36.77
N LEU A 796 -4.88 15.39 37.55
CA LEU A 796 -4.40 15.34 38.94
C LEU A 796 -2.87 15.23 38.95
N VAL A 797 -2.19 16.34 39.21
CA VAL A 797 -0.74 16.37 39.39
C VAL A 797 -0.36 15.73 40.73
N LEU A 798 -0.11 14.43 40.70
CA LEU A 798 0.27 13.67 41.89
C LEU A 798 1.72 13.99 42.28
N ALA A 799 1.93 14.29 43.56
CA ALA A 799 3.24 14.64 44.10
C ALA A 799 4.29 13.55 43.78
N GLY A 800 5.34 13.94 43.05
CA GLY A 800 6.39 13.04 42.57
C GLY A 800 6.24 12.54 41.13
N GLN A 801 5.23 12.97 40.36
CA GLN A 801 5.15 12.70 38.90
C GLN A 801 6.30 13.32 38.08
N LEU A 802 6.88 14.43 38.55
CA LEU A 802 7.96 15.15 37.87
C LEU A 802 9.38 14.76 38.34
N GLU A 803 9.51 14.00 39.44
CA GLU A 803 10.82 13.53 39.94
C GLU A 803 11.21 12.16 39.35
N ILE A 804 11.24 12.06 38.03
CA ILE A 804 12.02 11.00 37.36
C ILE A 804 13.49 11.43 37.42
N GLN A 805 14.15 11.21 38.57
CA GLN A 805 15.59 11.42 38.70
C GLN A 805 16.33 10.40 37.82
N VAL A 806 16.66 10.80 36.58
CA VAL A 806 17.50 10.02 35.64
C VAL A 806 18.97 9.95 36.12
N ALA A 807 19.37 10.83 37.05
CA ALA A 807 20.68 10.83 37.66
C ALA A 807 20.92 9.60 38.57
N PRO A 808 22.04 8.87 38.40
CA PRO A 808 22.41 7.80 39.33
C PRO A 808 22.75 8.38 40.70
N ARG A 809 22.19 7.82 41.78
CA ARG A 809 22.65 8.15 43.14
C ARG A 809 24.06 7.60 43.36
N PRO A 810 24.94 8.32 44.09
CA PRO A 810 26.20 7.76 44.56
C PRO A 810 25.97 6.48 45.38
N LEU A 811 26.91 5.53 45.26
CA LEU A 811 26.90 4.32 46.10
C LEU A 811 26.92 4.71 47.60
N PRO A 812 26.17 4.00 48.46
CA PRO A 812 26.24 4.24 49.89
C PRO A 812 27.66 3.95 50.39
N GLN A 813 28.29 4.90 51.08
CA GLN A 813 29.61 4.68 51.65
C GLN A 813 29.56 3.52 52.66
N PRO A 814 30.53 2.60 52.65
CA PRO A 814 30.57 1.51 53.61
C PRO A 814 30.73 2.06 55.03
N LEU A 815 29.93 1.54 55.96
CA LEU A 815 29.95 1.90 57.37
C LEU A 815 31.37 1.79 57.94
N LYS A 816 31.85 2.88 58.57
CA LYS A 816 33.13 2.90 59.28
C LYS A 816 33.10 1.84 60.39
N ARG A 817 33.86 0.76 60.21
CA ARG A 817 34.31 -0.09 61.32
C ARG A 817 35.48 0.60 62.01
N ASP A 818 35.36 0.82 63.31
CA ASP A 818 36.50 1.23 64.13
C ASP A 818 37.66 0.23 64.00
N ARG A 819 38.88 0.77 63.91
CA ARG A 819 40.12 0.04 64.09
C ARG A 819 41.12 0.92 64.84
N GLY A 820 41.62 0.41 65.95
CA GLY A 820 42.69 1.06 66.73
C GLY A 820 44.00 1.18 65.94
N ALA A 821 44.88 2.06 66.43
CA ALA A 821 46.09 2.47 65.73
C ALA A 821 47.15 1.34 65.60
N PRO A 822 47.85 1.25 64.46
CA PRO A 822 49.06 0.44 64.31
C PRO A 822 50.35 1.25 64.59
N ARG A 823 51.43 0.56 64.97
CA ARG A 823 52.83 1.04 64.91
C ARG A 823 53.78 -0.09 64.47
N PRO A 824 54.99 0.22 63.93
CA PRO A 824 55.39 -0.40 62.65
C PRO A 824 56.81 -1.01 62.57
N TYR A 825 57.07 -1.76 61.49
CA TYR A 825 58.35 -1.94 60.76
C TYR A 825 57.96 -2.18 59.26
N VAL A 826 58.51 -1.59 58.17
CA VAL A 826 59.90 -1.26 57.71
C VAL A 826 60.62 -2.55 57.22
N ILE A 827 61.12 -2.71 55.98
CA ILE A 827 61.60 -1.87 54.83
C ILE A 827 60.79 -2.24 53.54
N GLY A 828 60.73 -1.56 52.36
CA GLY A 828 61.27 -0.28 51.82
C GLY A 828 61.92 -0.42 50.40
N ALA A 829 62.08 0.68 49.63
CA ALA A 829 62.74 0.83 48.29
C ALA A 829 62.06 0.17 47.05
N ASN A 830 62.03 0.72 45.81
CA ASN A 830 62.56 1.97 45.22
C ASN A 830 61.72 2.46 44.00
N PHE A 831 61.88 3.75 43.62
CA PHE A 831 61.48 4.41 42.34
C PHE A 831 62.68 4.34 41.32
N PRO A 832 62.66 4.84 40.04
CA PRO A 832 61.85 5.93 39.43
C PRO A 832 61.31 5.67 37.97
N THR A 833 60.21 6.30 37.49
CA THR A 833 59.97 7.57 36.73
C THR A 833 60.21 7.56 35.21
N ASP A 834 59.71 8.63 34.56
CA ASP A 834 59.95 9.14 33.19
C ASP A 834 59.12 8.54 32.02
N ALA A 835 58.92 9.25 30.90
CA ALA A 835 58.17 10.51 30.65
C ALA A 835 58.30 10.95 29.15
N MET A 836 57.41 11.86 28.71
CA MET A 836 57.43 12.66 27.46
C MET A 836 56.93 12.06 26.12
N ASP A 837 56.43 12.98 25.30
CA ASP A 837 55.74 12.83 24.01
C ASP A 837 56.66 12.57 22.79
N ILE A 838 56.06 12.25 21.64
CA ILE A 838 56.12 13.03 20.36
C ILE A 838 55.39 12.27 19.22
N SER A 839 54.95 12.99 18.19
CA SER A 839 54.27 12.50 16.97
C SER A 839 54.78 13.30 15.74
N PRO A 840 54.34 13.05 14.47
CA PRO A 840 53.79 11.85 13.82
C PRO A 840 54.57 11.50 12.50
N GLU A 841 53.88 10.86 11.52
CA GLU A 841 54.11 10.86 10.06
C GLU A 841 54.97 9.79 9.33
N SER A 842 54.24 9.01 8.50
CA SER A 842 54.44 8.84 7.02
C SER A 842 54.89 7.49 6.42
N GLN A 843 54.45 7.33 5.15
CA GLN A 843 54.80 6.33 4.12
C GLN A 843 54.29 4.88 4.29
N LYS A 844 54.18 4.07 3.23
CA LYS A 844 53.47 4.15 1.92
C LYS A 844 53.69 2.84 1.16
N LEU A 845 52.86 2.55 0.14
CA LEU A 845 52.93 1.37 -0.78
C LEU A 845 52.53 0.04 -0.10
N SER A 846 52.02 -0.98 -0.82
CA SER A 846 51.86 -1.17 -2.28
C SER A 846 50.48 -1.72 -2.68
N GLN A 847 50.11 -1.57 -3.96
CA GLN A 847 49.00 -2.31 -4.60
C GLN A 847 49.52 -3.63 -5.21
N THR A 848 48.65 -4.64 -5.31
CA THR A 848 48.60 -5.63 -6.41
C THR A 848 47.27 -6.37 -6.37
N ASP A 849 46.75 -6.75 -7.55
CA ASP A 849 45.47 -7.43 -7.75
C ASP A 849 45.52 -8.95 -7.51
N ALA A 850 44.36 -9.57 -7.26
CA ALA A 850 43.85 -10.75 -7.99
C ALA A 850 42.53 -11.28 -7.38
N ALA A 851 41.72 -11.95 -8.19
CA ALA A 851 40.46 -12.59 -7.77
C ALA A 851 40.57 -14.13 -7.70
N ARG A 852 39.73 -14.72 -6.84
CA ARG A 852 39.18 -16.09 -6.85
C ARG A 852 38.05 -16.11 -5.80
N ASP A 853 36.83 -16.57 -6.10
CA ASP A 853 36.41 -17.91 -6.53
C ASP A 853 36.86 -19.03 -5.57
N ASP A 854 35.90 -19.60 -4.85
CA ASP A 854 35.99 -20.97 -4.38
C ASP A 854 34.61 -21.64 -4.38
N GLN A 855 34.53 -22.85 -4.93
CA GLN A 855 33.33 -23.69 -4.92
C GLN A 855 33.49 -24.78 -3.85
N ILE A 856 32.40 -25.16 -3.17
CA ILE A 856 32.36 -26.42 -2.41
C ILE A 856 31.12 -27.20 -2.85
N ALA A 857 31.34 -28.43 -3.31
CA ALA A 857 30.29 -29.33 -3.80
C ALA A 857 30.63 -30.80 -3.53
N ALA A 858 29.58 -31.61 -3.37
CA ALA A 858 29.59 -33.07 -3.20
C ALA A 858 30.20 -33.58 -1.86
N SER A 859 29.92 -34.81 -1.39
CA SER A 859 29.17 -35.92 -2.01
C SER A 859 28.49 -36.87 -1.01
N SER A 860 27.30 -37.37 -1.34
CA SER A 860 26.86 -38.75 -1.01
C SER A 860 25.69 -39.16 -1.91
N GLN A 861 25.70 -40.38 -2.45
CA GLN A 861 24.71 -40.90 -3.43
C GLN A 861 23.87 -42.09 -2.88
N PRO A 862 22.81 -42.55 -3.58
CA PRO A 862 21.66 -43.21 -2.95
C PRO A 862 21.61 -44.75 -3.05
N THR A 863 20.62 -45.34 -2.38
CA THR A 863 20.13 -46.72 -2.60
C THR A 863 18.59 -46.75 -2.67
N ASN A 864 18.03 -47.85 -3.19
CA ASN A 864 16.61 -48.04 -3.53
C ASN A 864 16.12 -49.46 -3.10
N VAL A 865 14.83 -49.75 -3.34
CA VAL A 865 14.20 -51.10 -3.59
C VAL A 865 13.45 -51.83 -2.42
N THR A 866 12.17 -52.20 -2.70
CA THR A 866 11.29 -53.31 -2.17
C THR A 866 10.56 -53.34 -0.79
N SER A 867 9.21 -53.16 -0.85
CA SER A 867 8.07 -54.04 -0.40
C SER A 867 7.94 -54.79 0.96
N ILE A 868 6.87 -54.45 1.73
CA ILE A 868 5.65 -55.26 2.10
C ILE A 868 5.78 -56.81 2.13
N PRO A 869 5.35 -57.58 3.19
CA PRO A 869 3.93 -57.69 3.66
C PRO A 869 3.56 -58.08 5.15
N ASN A 870 2.30 -57.71 5.53
CA ASN A 870 1.24 -58.42 6.33
C ASN A 870 1.33 -58.91 7.82
N GLY A 871 0.36 -58.45 8.64
CA GLY A 871 -0.46 -59.23 9.63
C GLY A 871 0.05 -59.38 11.09
N ARG A 872 -0.76 -59.74 12.11
CA ARG A 872 -2.25 -59.72 12.33
C ARG A 872 -2.59 -60.06 13.83
N ASP A 873 -3.79 -59.69 14.32
CA ASP A 873 -4.57 -60.30 15.44
C ASP A 873 -4.00 -60.31 16.90
N LEU A 874 -4.74 -60.48 18.04
CA LEU A 874 -6.10 -60.12 18.54
C LEU A 874 -6.25 -60.36 20.08
N GLY A 875 -7.09 -59.56 20.79
CA GLY A 875 -7.75 -59.91 22.09
C GLY A 875 -6.98 -59.77 23.44
N ALA A 876 -7.60 -59.75 24.64
CA ALA A 876 -9.02 -59.58 25.03
C ALA A 876 -9.24 -59.25 26.56
N ILE A 877 -10.13 -58.27 26.86
CA ILE A 877 -11.33 -58.28 27.77
C ILE A 877 -11.34 -59.30 28.95
N PRO A 878 -11.61 -58.93 30.24
CA PRO A 878 -12.97 -58.51 30.69
C PRO A 878 -13.19 -57.60 31.94
N ALA A 879 -14.47 -57.20 32.10
CA ALA A 879 -15.24 -56.85 33.32
C ALA A 879 -15.65 -55.38 33.58
N GLN A 880 -16.90 -55.21 34.05
CA GLN A 880 -17.71 -53.99 34.35
C GLN A 880 -18.29 -54.13 35.79
N PRO A 881 -19.10 -53.20 36.40
CA PRO A 881 -19.90 -52.05 35.88
C PRO A 881 -19.78 -50.74 36.74
N LEU A 882 -20.51 -49.61 36.62
CA LEU A 882 -21.53 -49.04 35.69
C LEU A 882 -21.60 -47.48 35.84
N ASN A 883 -22.50 -46.85 35.05
CA ASN A 883 -23.27 -45.61 35.31
C ASN A 883 -22.65 -44.19 35.14
N ARG A 884 -22.88 -43.65 33.92
CA ARG A 884 -23.49 -42.32 33.60
C ARG A 884 -22.68 -41.04 33.87
N ILE A 885 -22.63 -40.01 33.01
CA ILE A 885 -23.09 -39.69 31.63
C ILE A 885 -22.04 -38.66 31.12
N GLU A 886 -21.32 -38.79 29.99
CA GLU A 886 -21.67 -38.89 28.55
C GLU A 886 -22.14 -37.60 27.85
N TRP A 887 -21.71 -37.25 26.62
CA TRP A 887 -20.38 -37.39 25.95
C TRP A 887 -20.30 -36.44 24.73
N SER A 888 -19.33 -36.60 23.82
CA SER A 888 -18.89 -35.59 22.83
C SER A 888 -19.29 -35.80 21.34
N LEU A 889 -18.85 -34.84 20.51
CA LEU A 889 -18.87 -34.77 19.03
C LEU A 889 -18.16 -35.92 18.26
N ARG A 890 -18.30 -35.87 16.91
CA ARG A 890 -17.47 -36.47 15.82
C ARG A 890 -17.76 -37.94 15.42
N GLU A 891 -17.74 -38.38 14.15
CA GLU A 891 -17.78 -37.75 12.79
C GLU A 891 -18.90 -38.42 11.93
N ALA A 892 -19.01 -38.51 10.59
CA ALA A 892 -18.24 -38.22 9.36
C ALA A 892 -19.24 -38.07 8.17
N GLY A 893 -18.92 -37.75 6.90
CA GLY A 893 -17.67 -37.45 6.21
C GLY A 893 -17.53 -38.21 4.87
N LEU A 894 -17.91 -37.63 3.73
CA LEU A 894 -17.51 -38.06 2.36
C LEU A 894 -17.90 -37.02 1.27
N ARG A 895 -17.36 -37.19 0.05
CA ARG A 895 -17.53 -36.30 -1.13
C ARG A 895 -18.67 -36.77 -2.05
N LEU A 896 -19.34 -35.85 -2.75
CA LEU A 896 -19.37 -35.83 -4.24
C LEU A 896 -20.10 -34.59 -4.82
N THR A 897 -19.90 -34.38 -6.13
CA THR A 897 -20.32 -33.22 -6.94
C THR A 897 -21.39 -33.60 -7.99
N HIS A 898 -21.92 -32.60 -8.71
CA HIS A 898 -22.82 -32.72 -9.88
C HIS A 898 -24.27 -33.15 -9.56
N SER A 899 -25.29 -32.30 -9.76
CA SER A 899 -26.03 -31.98 -11.01
C SER A 899 -26.86 -33.17 -11.53
N LEU A 900 -28.14 -33.06 -11.91
CA LEU A 900 -28.78 -32.19 -12.93
C LEU A 900 -30.30 -32.04 -12.62
N LEU A 901 -30.93 -30.87 -12.81
CA LEU A 901 -31.64 -30.39 -14.03
C LEU A 901 -33.01 -31.08 -14.29
N ALA A 902 -34.01 -30.27 -14.70
CA ALA A 902 -35.37 -30.63 -15.13
C ALA A 902 -36.37 -31.03 -14.01
N LYS A 903 -37.69 -30.76 -14.12
CA LYS A 903 -38.51 -30.30 -15.28
C LYS A 903 -39.70 -29.40 -14.85
N ARG A 904 -40.33 -28.80 -15.87
CA ARG A 904 -41.69 -28.20 -15.96
C ARG A 904 -42.75 -28.93 -15.08
N VAL A 905 -43.88 -28.36 -14.66
CA VAL A 905 -44.96 -27.63 -15.40
C VAL A 905 -45.75 -26.69 -14.47
N HIS A 906 -46.61 -25.82 -15.04
CA HIS A 906 -47.60 -24.95 -14.36
C HIS A 906 -48.43 -25.60 -13.23
N GLY A 907 -48.87 -24.80 -12.25
CA GLY A 907 -49.83 -25.23 -11.20
C GLY A 907 -50.47 -24.06 -10.44
N CYS A 908 -51.72 -23.76 -10.76
CA CYS A 908 -52.52 -22.60 -10.31
C CYS A 908 -52.95 -22.62 -8.81
N ARG A 909 -53.38 -21.44 -8.29
CA ARG A 909 -54.18 -21.21 -7.04
C ARG A 909 -53.44 -21.40 -5.70
N HIS A 910 -53.85 -20.87 -4.54
CA HIS A 910 -54.58 -19.67 -4.04
C HIS A 910 -54.96 -20.00 -2.56
N GLY A 911 -54.92 -19.02 -1.65
CA GLY A 911 -55.16 -19.21 -0.19
C GLY A 911 -53.90 -18.86 0.62
N ALA A 912 -53.84 -17.89 1.54
CA ALA A 912 -54.75 -17.47 2.62
C ALA A 912 -54.90 -18.57 3.71
N LEU A 913 -54.81 -18.28 5.02
CA LEU A 913 -54.85 -17.02 5.79
C LEU A 913 -53.44 -16.67 6.37
N LYS A 914 -53.05 -15.45 6.81
CA LYS A 914 -53.59 -14.52 7.85
C LYS A 914 -53.80 -15.19 9.24
N ALA A 915 -53.51 -14.59 10.39
CA ALA A 915 -52.68 -13.43 10.79
C ALA A 915 -52.49 -13.51 12.34
N VAL A 916 -52.08 -12.42 13.01
CA VAL A 916 -51.95 -12.23 14.48
C VAL A 916 -50.59 -12.69 15.07
N ASN A 917 -49.76 -11.84 15.71
CA ASN A 917 -49.75 -10.37 15.80
C ASN A 917 -48.43 -9.80 16.41
N ILE A 918 -48.03 -8.57 16.02
CA ILE A 918 -47.59 -7.42 16.88
C ILE A 918 -46.43 -7.64 17.90
N CYS A 919 -45.38 -6.80 18.00
CA CYS A 919 -45.04 -5.53 17.32
C CYS A 919 -43.62 -5.01 17.63
N ARG A 920 -43.13 -4.07 16.79
CA ARG A 920 -42.20 -2.94 17.10
C ARG A 920 -40.76 -3.33 17.56
N TRP A 921 -39.72 -2.50 17.41
CA TRP A 921 -39.53 -1.14 16.84
C TRP A 921 -38.09 -1.09 16.23
N ILE A 922 -37.55 -0.06 15.55
CA ILE A 922 -37.92 1.35 15.29
C ILE A 922 -37.73 1.61 13.77
N GLY A 923 -38.37 2.64 13.19
CA GLY A 923 -38.00 3.09 11.83
C GLY A 923 -38.95 4.09 11.16
N SER A 924 -38.88 5.38 11.53
CA SER A 924 -39.37 6.52 10.72
C SER A 924 -39.20 7.88 11.43
N MET A 925 -38.50 8.83 10.82
CA MET A 925 -38.65 10.28 11.04
C MET A 925 -38.30 11.03 9.75
N LEU A 926 -39.26 11.83 9.25
CA LEU A 926 -39.24 12.86 8.19
C LEU A 926 -40.67 12.86 7.59
N VAL A 927 -41.66 13.44 8.27
CA VAL A 927 -41.97 14.89 8.29
C VAL A 927 -42.35 15.42 6.90
N GLN A 928 -43.66 15.63 6.70
CA GLN A 928 -44.19 16.54 5.67
C GLN A 928 -44.78 17.78 6.35
N ALA A 929 -44.68 18.92 5.67
CA ALA A 929 -45.17 20.21 6.17
C ALA A 929 -46.71 20.32 6.10
N LYS A 930 -47.29 21.10 7.01
CA LYS A 930 -48.63 21.69 6.87
C LYS A 930 -48.50 23.17 6.56
N ARG A 931 -49.40 23.68 5.70
CA ARG A 931 -49.78 25.09 5.63
C ARG A 931 -51.25 25.22 6.04
N ALA A 932 -51.52 26.01 7.06
CA ALA A 932 -52.77 26.71 7.34
C ALA A 932 -52.46 27.70 8.47
N ASP A 933 -52.91 28.94 8.30
CA ASP A 933 -52.72 30.10 9.19
C ASP A 933 -51.26 30.48 9.55
#